data_AF-A0A812JHN1-F1
#
_entry.id   AF-A0A812JHN1-F1
#
_cell.length_a   1.000
_cell.length_b   1.000
_cell.length_c   1.000
_cell.angle_alpha   90.00
_cell.angle_beta   90.00
_cell.angle_gamma   90.00
#
_symmetry.space_group_name_H-M   'P 1'
#
loop_
_entity.id
_entity.type
_entity.pdbx_description
1 polymer ?
#
loop_
_entity_poly.entity_id
_entity_poly.type
_entity_poly.pdbx_seq_one_letter_code
_entity_poly.pdbx_strand_id
1 'polypeptide(L)'
;MAHVARPRPLCSKMIPWILVVAFVRIRVQGACLPDAIDASQRRNLTRGDAGESYPVGLFALNWAASLVTTGVAHVLIEERMGYNVVETGLGTGTIEGFYALFGCLQPNNLTNRGCGPSVTYSHIALEAWPETYVSEWAEVVKQNPAMAPVVLGSMGYDGTTGIFFPSSSLNSAYYTEGIALEFYRGWNSSWSQSWKYFDSVASIDLNLILPCAETRFQISKVNEDYLRYTGDTDGVDVLTNGDLVARCPDGHFWLAPSCRADDSKCVPYVTGGSGWWLDDTMQKATAYDIPMAVGVARDLGALPKQRTTTFYAWEPDTTFYELQPASITFPPNDVNAHLNGDKRTAGPDSLIAKVVSQDLSSLSPRLEDFLHNMRYSMKDVSSMMGDLLKTGDSPYDVACRWLLDNRDAWKDWLPDETKCFPGFGLYDTNLSDFTSNRDNPTFLECRACESGRFSSRLDDIKGFTYECKRCAPGTSQPSGAALQCEKCNPGEYQNEVGKQACNRCEIGYYQDEPGSPLCVVCPSGTTLGLGSVSLADCGCEAGYIDQADDGNLSCLPCGSGLDCPALGSVTSLGSGSSPLGTNFVPKVKEDFYSSPENPLMLFRCLGAGRCPGGRPGSCAGGLQYRACTECPEGQVFSVDSCQNCTVWQQAGWVLGLVLIFLGLVVAYYMLTLQSTAKASVLFTTACAFGLTISSLQSVGIVGMMTVDFPAELRPIFDLLQVFVLDIDSLAFSCIAGSSAPARYISSVLFFPAMVLWLVVCSFVSRGLSAEFRWERSKTCSVIGALLQVGFSTMSSISMAPLMCFSHPNGVHSLLKYPSITCGTADHAIMLATWFGKQLKR
;
A
#
# COMPACT_ATOMS: atom_id res chain seq x y z
N MET A 1 -40.45 -53.95 51.60
CA MET A 1 -41.21 -54.29 50.38
C MET A 1 -41.14 -53.08 49.46
N ALA A 2 -40.06 -53.01 48.66
CA ALA A 2 -40.01 -53.37 47.22
C ALA A 2 -40.62 -52.24 46.35
N HIS A 3 -39.80 -51.34 45.80
CA HIS A 3 -39.06 -51.40 44.49
C HIS A 3 -39.96 -50.92 43.33
N VAL A 4 -39.59 -49.98 42.42
CA VAL A 4 -38.50 -49.95 41.41
C VAL A 4 -38.48 -48.49 40.83
N ALA A 5 -37.42 -47.63 40.86
CA ALA A 5 -36.14 -47.52 40.10
C ALA A 5 -36.27 -47.27 38.56
N ARG A 6 -35.96 -46.09 37.98
CA ARG A 6 -34.65 -45.58 37.43
C ARG A 6 -34.93 -44.41 36.42
N PRO A 7 -33.95 -43.69 35.82
CA PRO A 7 -32.80 -42.94 36.36
C PRO A 7 -32.58 -41.53 35.70
N ARG A 8 -31.58 -40.78 36.21
CA ARG A 8 -31.05 -39.47 35.72
C ARG A 8 -30.17 -39.60 34.45
N PRO A 9 -29.84 -38.45 33.81
CA PRO A 9 -28.44 -38.07 33.55
C PRO A 9 -28.15 -36.65 34.08
N LEU A 10 -27.19 -36.43 34.99
CA LEU A 10 -25.77 -36.13 34.73
C LEU A 10 -25.54 -34.94 33.78
N CYS A 11 -25.71 -33.73 34.31
CA CYS A 11 -25.12 -32.50 33.76
C CYS A 11 -23.72 -32.33 34.36
N SER A 12 -22.68 -32.38 33.53
CA SER A 12 -21.30 -32.09 33.91
C SER A 12 -20.89 -30.70 33.42
N LYS A 13 -20.37 -29.89 34.35
CA LYS A 13 -19.35 -28.84 34.16
C LYS A 13 -19.59 -27.80 33.05
N MET A 14 -20.14 -26.66 33.45
CA MET A 14 -19.73 -25.36 32.93
C MET A 14 -19.45 -24.41 34.10
N ILE A 15 -18.29 -23.77 34.01
CA ILE A 15 -17.69 -22.79 34.92
C ILE A 15 -18.62 -21.57 35.03
N PRO A 16 -18.95 -21.05 36.23
CA PRO A 16 -19.75 -19.84 36.32
C PRO A 16 -18.84 -18.63 36.10
N TRP A 17 -19.01 -17.98 34.96
CA TRP A 17 -18.76 -16.55 34.83
C TRP A 17 -19.65 -15.84 35.85
N ILE A 18 -19.06 -15.40 36.95
CA ILE A 18 -19.72 -14.54 37.91
C ILE A 18 -19.96 -13.21 37.20
N LEU A 19 -21.25 -12.94 36.97
CA LEU A 19 -21.84 -11.64 36.72
C LEU A 19 -21.25 -10.62 37.70
N VAL A 20 -20.33 -9.77 37.22
CA VAL A 20 -20.12 -8.45 37.79
C VAL A 20 -21.34 -7.63 37.37
N VAL A 21 -22.42 -7.73 38.14
CA VAL A 21 -23.46 -6.70 38.14
C VAL A 21 -22.81 -5.48 38.79
N ALA A 22 -22.15 -4.65 37.96
CA ALA A 22 -21.94 -3.27 38.32
C ALA A 22 -23.32 -2.68 38.63
N PHE A 23 -23.48 -2.12 39.82
CA PHE A 23 -24.67 -1.38 40.19
C PHE A 23 -24.81 -0.18 39.25
N VAL A 24 -25.47 -0.36 38.11
CA VAL A 24 -26.01 0.74 37.32
C VAL A 24 -27.15 1.32 38.16
N ARG A 25 -26.86 2.40 38.89
CA ARG A 25 -27.91 3.24 39.46
C ARG A 25 -28.59 3.96 38.29
N ILE A 26 -29.64 3.36 37.74
CA ILE A 26 -30.56 4.06 36.83
C ILE A 26 -31.26 5.14 37.67
N ARG A 27 -30.99 6.41 37.39
CA ARG A 27 -31.70 7.55 38.02
C ARG A 27 -33.12 7.65 37.46
N VAL A 28 -34.07 7.96 38.36
CA VAL A 28 -35.51 8.13 38.10
C VAL A 28 -35.94 9.58 38.39
N GLN A 29 -35.05 10.56 38.25
CA GLN A 29 -35.42 11.98 38.30
C GLN A 29 -35.72 12.48 36.88
N GLY A 30 -36.81 13.23 36.72
CA GLY A 30 -37.19 13.83 35.44
C GLY A 30 -36.12 14.81 34.93
N ALA A 31 -36.28 15.24 33.67
CA ALA A 31 -35.40 16.21 33.05
C ALA A 31 -35.24 17.48 33.92
N CYS A 32 -34.00 17.94 34.07
CA CYS A 32 -33.66 19.19 34.74
C CYS A 32 -34.14 20.40 33.93
N LEU A 33 -33.79 20.42 32.65
CA LEU A 33 -34.05 21.56 31.75
C LEU A 33 -35.41 21.40 31.06
N PRO A 34 -36.16 22.51 30.88
CA PRO A 34 -37.47 22.49 30.23
C PRO A 34 -37.39 22.11 28.74
N ASP A 35 -36.23 22.31 28.12
CA ASP A 35 -35.91 21.99 26.73
C ASP A 35 -35.01 20.75 26.61
N ALA A 36 -35.05 19.83 27.57
CA ALA A 36 -34.25 18.61 27.55
C ALA A 36 -34.63 17.66 26.40
N ILE A 37 -33.61 17.07 25.78
CA ILE A 37 -33.74 15.94 24.86
C ILE A 37 -34.21 14.71 25.66
N ASP A 38 -35.28 14.08 25.17
CA ASP A 38 -35.89 12.91 25.80
C ASP A 38 -34.88 11.76 25.88
N ALA A 39 -34.90 11.00 26.98
CA ALA A 39 -33.98 9.89 27.21
C ALA A 39 -33.97 8.86 26.08
N SER A 40 -35.11 8.64 25.41
CA SER A 40 -35.23 7.73 24.27
C SER A 40 -34.51 8.19 23.00
N GLN A 41 -34.23 9.49 22.88
CA GLN A 41 -33.55 10.10 21.73
C GLN A 41 -32.04 10.26 21.93
N ARG A 42 -31.52 9.90 23.12
CA ARG A 42 -30.11 10.05 23.45
C ARG A 42 -29.27 8.93 22.84
N ARG A 43 -28.05 9.27 22.46
CA ARG A 43 -27.11 8.37 21.77
C ARG A 43 -25.84 8.11 22.58
N ASN A 44 -25.20 6.99 22.28
CA ASN A 44 -23.89 6.65 22.80
C ASN A 44 -22.78 7.18 21.88
N LEU A 45 -21.54 7.19 22.37
CA LEU A 45 -20.36 7.32 21.53
C LEU A 45 -20.19 6.02 20.72
N THR A 46 -19.86 6.13 19.43
CA THR A 46 -19.67 5.00 18.54
C THR A 46 -18.28 5.02 17.95
N ARG A 47 -17.51 3.95 18.17
CA ARG A 47 -16.18 3.78 17.61
C ARG A 47 -16.27 2.98 16.29
N GLY A 48 -15.60 3.46 15.24
CA GLY A 48 -15.58 2.84 13.92
C GLY A 48 -15.11 1.37 13.90
N ASP A 49 -15.47 0.68 12.83
CA ASP A 49 -15.21 -0.72 12.40
C ASP A 49 -15.67 -1.86 13.32
N ALA A 50 -15.70 -1.68 14.64
CA ALA A 50 -16.07 -2.72 15.62
C ALA A 50 -17.54 -2.67 16.08
N GLY A 51 -18.25 -1.56 15.85
CA GLY A 51 -19.65 -1.39 16.28
C GLY A 51 -19.85 -1.26 17.80
N GLU A 52 -18.78 -1.04 18.56
CA GLU A 52 -18.86 -0.83 20.00
C GLU A 52 -19.46 0.55 20.31
N SER A 53 -20.46 0.55 21.19
CA SER A 53 -21.28 1.71 21.53
C SER A 53 -21.39 1.83 23.04
N TYR A 54 -20.92 2.94 23.61
CA TYR A 54 -20.87 3.17 25.05
C TYR A 54 -21.21 4.62 25.42
N PRO A 55 -21.74 4.87 26.64
CA PRO A 55 -22.03 6.22 27.11
C PRO A 55 -20.75 7.05 27.30
N VAL A 56 -20.92 8.37 27.34
CA VAL A 56 -19.86 9.31 27.72
C VAL A 56 -19.54 9.10 29.19
N GLY A 57 -18.38 8.51 29.49
CA GLY A 57 -17.85 8.42 30.83
C GLY A 57 -17.27 9.72 31.39
N LEU A 58 -17.79 10.17 32.52
CA LEU A 58 -17.24 11.25 33.35
C LEU A 58 -16.47 10.65 34.53
N PHE A 59 -15.25 11.10 34.77
CA PHE A 59 -14.48 10.75 35.96
C PHE A 59 -14.42 11.96 36.88
N ALA A 60 -15.13 11.88 38.01
CA ALA A 60 -15.22 12.99 38.95
C ALA A 60 -14.03 12.96 39.92
N LEU A 61 -13.52 14.14 40.29
CA LEU A 61 -12.51 14.27 41.33
C LEU A 61 -13.20 14.62 42.64
N ASN A 62 -12.72 14.06 43.75
CA ASN A 62 -13.46 13.99 45.01
C ASN A 62 -13.29 15.27 45.86
N TRP A 63 -13.48 16.43 45.23
CA TRP A 63 -13.62 17.71 45.90
C TRP A 63 -14.77 18.50 45.28
N ALA A 64 -15.35 19.40 46.07
CA ALA A 64 -16.64 20.00 45.78
C ALA A 64 -16.67 20.72 44.42
N ALA A 65 -15.61 21.46 44.06
CA ALA A 65 -15.52 22.17 42.78
C ALA A 65 -15.59 21.21 41.57
N SER A 66 -14.84 20.10 41.60
CA SER A 66 -14.89 19.07 40.55
C SER A 66 -16.26 18.40 40.49
N LEU A 67 -16.86 18.09 41.64
CA LEU A 67 -18.17 17.45 41.70
C LEU A 67 -19.28 18.31 41.07
N VAL A 68 -19.36 19.60 41.43
CA VAL A 68 -20.40 20.50 40.89
C VAL A 68 -20.19 20.82 39.42
N THR A 69 -18.95 21.02 38.98
CA THR A 69 -18.64 21.27 37.56
C THR A 69 -18.86 20.03 36.70
N THR A 70 -18.51 18.84 37.21
CA THR A 70 -18.86 17.55 36.57
C THR A 70 -20.37 17.36 36.50
N GLY A 71 -21.12 17.76 37.52
CA GLY A 71 -22.58 17.76 37.50
C GLY A 71 -23.15 18.66 36.40
N VAL A 72 -22.60 19.85 36.20
CA VAL A 72 -23.01 20.76 35.12
C VAL A 72 -22.77 20.13 33.75
N ALA A 73 -21.58 19.56 33.54
CA ALA A 73 -21.26 18.86 32.30
C ALA A 73 -22.19 17.66 32.07
N HIS A 74 -22.49 16.88 33.13
CA HIS A 74 -23.42 15.75 33.07
C HIS A 74 -24.78 16.20 32.52
N VAL A 75 -25.42 17.21 33.13
CA VAL A 75 -26.74 17.71 32.70
C VAL A 75 -26.70 18.20 31.26
N LEU A 76 -25.71 19.03 30.88
CA LEU A 76 -25.66 19.61 29.54
C LEU A 76 -25.37 18.57 28.45
N ILE A 77 -24.45 17.64 28.70
CA ILE A 77 -24.12 16.57 27.74
C ILE A 77 -25.33 15.64 27.54
N GLU A 78 -26.06 15.36 28.60
CA GLU A 78 -27.21 14.45 28.57
C GLU A 78 -28.46 15.11 27.97
N GLU A 79 -28.84 16.27 28.50
CA GLU A 79 -30.13 16.91 28.20
C GLU A 79 -30.07 17.90 27.03
N ARG A 80 -28.90 18.49 26.73
CA ARG A 80 -28.77 19.46 25.62
C ARG A 80 -27.99 18.92 24.44
N MET A 81 -26.99 18.07 24.66
CA MET A 81 -26.22 17.45 23.59
C MET A 81 -26.75 16.07 23.17
N GLY A 82 -27.61 15.47 23.99
CA GLY A 82 -28.31 14.22 23.66
C GLY A 82 -27.43 12.98 23.73
N TYR A 83 -26.42 12.95 24.61
CA TYR A 83 -25.61 11.74 24.83
C TYR A 83 -26.05 10.99 26.09
N ASN A 84 -25.91 9.68 26.12
CA ASN A 84 -25.98 8.95 27.39
C ASN A 84 -24.68 9.18 28.15
N VAL A 85 -24.79 9.47 29.45
CA VAL A 85 -23.66 9.78 30.34
C VAL A 85 -23.57 8.75 31.45
N VAL A 86 -22.35 8.42 31.87
CA VAL A 86 -22.11 7.55 33.04
C VAL A 86 -20.97 8.11 33.89
N GLU A 87 -21.13 8.05 35.21
CA GLU A 87 -20.03 8.31 36.13
C GLU A 87 -19.16 7.07 36.24
N THR A 88 -17.90 7.19 35.84
CA THR A 88 -16.96 6.07 35.72
C THR A 88 -16.14 5.83 36.98
N GLY A 89 -16.03 6.83 37.85
CA GLY A 89 -15.30 6.71 39.10
C GLY A 89 -15.11 8.04 39.81
N LEU A 90 -14.52 7.93 40.99
CA LEU A 90 -14.16 9.04 41.88
C LEU A 90 -12.68 8.93 42.22
N GLY A 91 -11.90 9.98 41.99
CA GLY A 91 -10.47 10.05 42.34
C GLY A 91 -10.19 11.07 43.44
N THR A 92 -9.23 10.80 44.33
CA THR A 92 -8.83 11.75 45.38
C THR A 92 -7.81 12.79 44.92
N GLY A 93 -7.23 12.60 43.73
CA GLY A 93 -6.26 13.50 43.12
C GLY A 93 -6.42 13.57 41.61
N THR A 94 -5.82 14.59 41.00
CA THR A 94 -5.86 14.79 39.54
C THR A 94 -5.22 13.60 38.79
N ILE A 95 -4.18 12.99 39.39
CA ILE A 95 -3.46 11.88 38.78
C ILE A 95 -4.35 10.63 38.57
N GLU A 96 -5.30 10.34 39.47
CA GLU A 96 -6.27 9.27 39.26
C GLU A 96 -7.13 9.52 38.01
N GLY A 97 -7.53 10.78 37.78
CA GLY A 97 -8.25 11.18 36.58
C GLY A 97 -7.44 10.94 35.31
N PHE A 98 -6.14 11.24 35.32
CA PHE A 98 -5.26 10.98 34.17
C PHE A 98 -5.19 9.49 33.83
N TYR A 99 -5.01 8.63 34.83
CA TYR A 99 -5.00 7.19 34.61
C TYR A 99 -6.37 6.66 34.16
N ALA A 100 -7.47 7.21 34.65
CA ALA A 100 -8.81 6.83 34.18
C ALA A 100 -8.97 7.13 32.68
N LEU A 101 -8.61 8.35 32.26
CA LEU A 101 -8.68 8.80 30.87
C LEU A 101 -7.71 8.06 29.94
N PHE A 102 -6.59 7.58 30.48
CA PHE A 102 -5.63 6.72 29.78
C PHE A 102 -6.14 5.28 29.56
N GLY A 103 -7.31 4.93 30.11
CA GLY A 103 -7.93 3.60 29.97
C GLY A 103 -7.59 2.62 31.09
N CYS A 104 -7.07 3.07 32.23
CA CYS A 104 -6.85 2.18 33.37
C CYS A 104 -8.17 1.82 34.05
N LEU A 105 -8.43 0.52 34.25
CA LEU A 105 -9.69 0.04 34.83
C LEU A 105 -9.82 0.29 36.34
N GLN A 106 -8.70 0.43 37.04
CA GLN A 106 -8.65 0.67 38.49
C GLN A 106 -7.74 1.86 38.80
N PRO A 107 -8.10 3.08 38.38
CA PRO A 107 -7.22 4.24 38.51
C PRO A 107 -6.82 4.49 39.96
N ASN A 108 -7.64 4.19 40.96
CA ASN A 108 -7.32 4.40 42.37
C ASN A 108 -6.37 3.36 43.00
N ASN A 109 -6.01 2.29 42.29
CA ASN A 109 -5.17 1.22 42.84
C ASN A 109 -3.68 1.51 42.62
N LEU A 110 -2.99 1.96 43.67
CA LEU A 110 -1.56 2.33 43.62
C LEU A 110 -0.61 1.17 43.26
N THR A 111 -1.02 -0.09 43.47
CA THR A 111 -0.15 -1.26 43.20
C THR A 111 -0.30 -1.80 41.79
N ASN A 112 -1.51 -1.79 41.24
CA ASN A 112 -1.80 -2.20 39.87
C ASN A 112 -3.06 -1.49 39.39
N ARG A 113 -2.90 -0.45 38.57
CA ARG A 113 -4.02 0.33 38.00
C ARG A 113 -4.75 -0.41 36.86
N GLY A 114 -4.19 -1.51 36.35
CA GLY A 114 -4.78 -2.27 35.23
C GLY A 114 -4.79 -1.51 33.90
N CYS A 115 -3.74 -0.72 33.65
CA CYS A 115 -3.57 0.08 32.43
C CYS A 115 -3.13 -0.80 31.25
N GLY A 116 -3.54 -0.46 30.03
CA GLY A 116 -3.18 -1.18 28.80
C GLY A 116 -4.32 -1.61 27.85
N PRO A 117 -5.63 -1.44 28.10
CA PRO A 117 -6.62 -1.66 27.04
C PRO A 117 -6.48 -0.58 25.96
N SER A 118 -6.84 -0.91 24.70
CA SER A 118 -6.82 0.03 23.56
C SER A 118 -8.03 0.98 23.51
N VAL A 119 -8.87 0.94 24.54
CA VAL A 119 -10.11 1.72 24.67
C VAL A 119 -10.17 2.25 26.10
N THR A 120 -10.52 3.54 26.24
CA THR A 120 -10.92 4.10 27.52
C THR A 120 -12.44 4.23 27.57
N TYR A 121 -13.01 4.06 28.76
CA TYR A 121 -14.43 4.32 29.01
C TYR A 121 -14.65 5.61 29.80
N SER A 122 -13.57 6.22 30.31
CA SER A 122 -13.57 7.54 30.95
C SER A 122 -13.04 8.54 29.93
N HIS A 123 -13.85 9.54 29.58
CA HIS A 123 -13.54 10.49 28.52
C HIS A 123 -13.28 11.90 29.02
N ILE A 124 -13.83 12.28 30.18
CA ILE A 124 -13.77 13.67 30.69
C ILE A 124 -13.45 13.66 32.17
N ALA A 125 -12.46 14.46 32.57
CA ALA A 125 -12.18 14.84 33.96
C ALA A 125 -12.09 16.37 34.05
N LEU A 126 -12.88 16.97 34.92
CA LEU A 126 -12.99 18.42 35.09
C LEU A 126 -12.43 18.86 36.42
N GLU A 127 -11.95 20.11 36.46
CA GLU A 127 -11.25 20.66 37.61
C GLU A 127 -9.98 19.84 37.87
N ALA A 128 -9.08 19.76 36.88
CA ALA A 128 -7.81 19.07 37.03
C ALA A 128 -6.70 20.08 37.38
N TRP A 129 -5.76 19.70 38.23
CA TRP A 129 -4.59 20.49 38.61
C TRP A 129 -3.31 19.89 38.00
N PRO A 130 -3.10 19.99 36.67
CA PRO A 130 -2.00 19.32 35.96
C PRO A 130 -0.61 19.77 36.42
N GLU A 131 -0.47 21.03 36.81
CA GLU A 131 0.82 21.62 37.22
C GLU A 131 1.38 20.99 38.50
N THR A 132 0.52 20.45 39.36
CA THR A 132 0.92 19.73 40.58
C THR A 132 1.57 18.37 40.28
N TYR A 133 1.36 17.82 39.07
CA TYR A 133 1.76 16.45 38.70
C TYR A 133 2.57 16.40 37.40
N VAL A 134 3.34 17.44 37.08
CA VAL A 134 4.08 17.56 35.80
C VAL A 134 5.03 16.39 35.56
N SER A 135 5.71 15.91 36.61
CA SER A 135 6.63 14.76 36.53
C SER A 135 5.91 13.47 36.15
N GLU A 136 4.80 13.19 36.83
CA GLU A 136 3.96 12.02 36.64
C GLU A 136 3.27 12.08 35.28
N TRP A 137 2.82 13.27 34.87
CA TRP A 137 2.25 13.52 33.55
C TRP A 137 3.24 13.20 32.44
N ALA A 138 4.48 13.72 32.54
CA ALA A 138 5.53 13.43 31.57
C ALA A 138 5.80 11.92 31.42
N GLU A 139 5.69 11.17 32.51
CA GLU A 139 5.84 9.72 32.49
C GLU A 139 4.65 9.01 31.84
N VAL A 140 3.40 9.42 32.10
CA VAL A 140 2.20 8.89 31.42
C VAL A 140 2.28 9.11 29.91
N VAL A 141 2.67 10.31 29.46
CA VAL A 141 2.85 10.63 28.03
C VAL A 141 3.94 9.76 27.41
N LYS A 142 5.04 9.52 28.14
CA LYS A 142 6.17 8.72 27.65
C LYS A 142 5.83 7.24 27.49
N GLN A 143 4.98 6.69 28.35
CA GLN A 143 4.62 5.27 28.31
C GLN A 143 3.78 4.90 27.09
N ASN A 144 2.83 5.75 26.69
CA ASN A 144 2.10 5.57 25.44
C ASN A 144 1.53 6.92 24.94
N PRO A 145 2.25 7.62 24.04
CA PRO A 145 1.81 8.93 23.57
C PRO A 145 0.50 8.89 22.77
N ALA A 146 0.12 7.74 22.21
CA ALA A 146 -1.11 7.59 21.43
C ALA A 146 -2.38 7.49 22.30
N MET A 147 -2.25 7.29 23.61
CA MET A 147 -3.39 7.23 24.55
C MET A 147 -3.30 8.26 25.68
N ALA A 148 -2.27 9.12 25.66
CA ALA A 148 -2.08 10.15 26.65
C ALA A 148 -3.29 11.12 26.66
N PRO A 149 -3.91 11.42 27.81
CA PRO A 149 -5.03 12.35 27.83
C PRO A 149 -4.63 13.76 27.33
N VAL A 150 -5.61 14.55 26.93
CA VAL A 150 -5.40 15.89 26.35
C VAL A 150 -5.92 16.96 27.30
N VAL A 151 -5.09 17.96 27.58
CA VAL A 151 -5.48 19.16 28.31
C VAL A 151 -6.12 20.16 27.32
N LEU A 152 -7.44 20.33 27.38
CA LEU A 152 -8.19 21.23 26.48
C LEU A 152 -8.06 22.72 26.85
N GLY A 153 -7.56 23.02 28.05
CA GLY A 153 -7.34 24.38 28.55
C GLY A 153 -8.13 24.69 29.82
N SER A 154 -8.16 25.98 30.20
CA SER A 154 -8.66 26.45 31.50
C SER A 154 -10.16 26.21 31.73
N MET A 155 -10.55 25.94 32.97
CA MET A 155 -11.94 25.94 33.42
C MET A 155 -12.58 27.34 33.38
N GLY A 156 -11.81 28.42 33.18
CA GLY A 156 -12.28 29.81 33.16
C GLY A 156 -11.90 30.63 34.39
N TYR A 157 -11.32 29.98 35.39
CA TYR A 157 -10.73 30.56 36.58
C TYR A 157 -9.42 29.82 36.91
N ASP A 158 -8.55 30.46 37.67
CA ASP A 158 -7.30 29.88 38.13
C ASP A 158 -7.40 29.51 39.61
N GLY A 159 -6.66 28.48 39.98
CA GLY A 159 -6.54 28.03 41.36
C GLY A 159 -5.50 28.88 42.07
N THR A 160 -5.82 29.39 43.25
CA THR A 160 -4.84 30.11 44.05
C THR A 160 -4.45 29.26 45.24
N THR A 161 -3.18 29.33 45.65
CA THR A 161 -2.68 28.73 46.89
C THR A 161 -1.94 29.79 47.69
N GLY A 162 -2.05 29.75 49.01
CA GLY A 162 -1.41 30.77 49.81
C GLY A 162 -1.69 30.71 51.30
N ILE A 163 -1.47 31.86 51.94
CA ILE A 163 -1.72 32.07 53.36
C ILE A 163 -3.10 32.70 53.51
N PHE A 164 -4.00 31.96 54.15
CA PHE A 164 -5.38 32.35 54.39
C PHE A 164 -5.64 32.58 55.87
N PHE A 165 -6.68 33.36 56.15
CA PHE A 165 -7.14 33.64 57.51
C PHE A 165 -8.65 33.92 57.52
N PRO A 166 -9.33 33.74 58.68
CA PRO A 166 -10.76 33.96 58.76
C PRO A 166 -11.17 35.40 58.46
N SER A 167 -12.28 35.61 57.74
CA SER A 167 -12.81 36.96 57.48
C SER A 167 -13.23 37.69 58.77
N SER A 168 -13.49 36.98 59.87
CA SER A 168 -13.74 37.62 61.17
C SER A 168 -12.55 38.47 61.61
N SER A 169 -11.32 37.95 61.50
CA SER A 169 -10.09 38.68 61.83
C SER A 169 -9.86 39.86 60.88
N LEU A 170 -10.13 39.69 59.58
CA LEU A 170 -10.08 40.77 58.60
C LEU A 170 -10.99 41.95 58.99
N ASN A 171 -12.27 41.64 59.23
CA ASN A 171 -13.27 42.64 59.58
C ASN A 171 -12.92 43.31 60.91
N SER A 172 -12.50 42.54 61.93
CA SER A 172 -12.08 43.08 63.21
C SER A 172 -10.91 44.05 63.05
N ALA A 173 -9.88 43.72 62.28
CA ALA A 173 -8.73 44.59 62.07
C ALA A 173 -9.09 45.88 61.32
N TYR A 174 -9.88 45.77 60.27
CA TYR A 174 -10.30 46.91 59.46
C TYR A 174 -11.20 47.88 60.25
N TYR A 175 -12.22 47.38 60.96
CA TYR A 175 -13.16 48.24 61.68
C TYR A 175 -12.61 48.82 62.99
N THR A 176 -11.63 48.18 63.62
CA THR A 176 -11.06 48.67 64.89
C THR A 176 -9.90 49.64 64.69
N GLU A 177 -8.95 49.31 63.80
CA GLU A 177 -7.68 50.04 63.65
C GLU A 177 -7.42 50.48 62.20
N GLY A 178 -8.32 50.18 61.24
CA GLY A 178 -8.15 50.55 59.83
C GLY A 178 -7.04 49.75 59.12
N ILE A 179 -6.68 48.58 59.66
CA ILE A 179 -5.60 47.74 59.15
C ILE A 179 -6.15 46.81 58.06
N ALA A 180 -5.55 46.87 56.87
CA ALA A 180 -5.86 45.99 55.75
C ALA A 180 -5.01 44.71 55.81
N LEU A 181 -5.55 43.64 56.43
CA LEU A 181 -4.87 42.34 56.56
C LEU A 181 -4.88 41.54 55.25
N GLU A 182 -5.67 41.91 54.26
CA GLU A 182 -5.66 41.32 52.92
C GLU A 182 -4.41 41.67 52.10
N PHE A 183 -3.58 42.62 52.58
CA PHE A 183 -2.36 43.05 51.92
C PHE A 183 -1.14 42.85 52.82
N TYR A 184 -0.07 42.24 52.30
CA TYR A 184 1.11 41.85 53.08
C TYR A 184 1.70 43.00 53.92
N ARG A 185 1.61 44.25 53.47
CA ARG A 185 2.14 45.40 54.24
C ARG A 185 1.39 45.60 55.55
N GLY A 186 0.09 45.31 55.60
CA GLY A 186 -0.73 45.41 56.80
C GLY A 186 -0.31 44.44 57.92
N TRP A 187 0.59 43.49 57.63
CA TRP A 187 1.11 42.53 58.60
C TRP A 187 2.46 42.95 59.19
N ASN A 188 3.09 44.00 58.68
CA ASN A 188 4.44 44.39 59.07
C ASN A 188 4.48 44.85 60.54
N SER A 189 5.28 44.17 61.35
CA SER A 189 5.28 44.31 62.81
C SER A 189 5.81 45.67 63.30
N SER A 190 6.54 46.42 62.45
CA SER A 190 7.06 47.74 62.80
C SER A 190 5.98 48.82 62.98
N TRP A 191 4.78 48.62 62.40
CA TRP A 191 3.69 49.60 62.49
C TRP A 191 2.30 48.99 62.69
N SER A 192 2.13 47.68 62.46
CA SER A 192 0.87 46.96 62.65
C SER A 192 0.99 45.89 63.74
N GLN A 193 -0.08 45.71 64.51
CA GLN A 193 -0.15 44.72 65.60
C GLN A 193 -1.14 43.60 65.25
N SER A 194 -0.92 42.94 64.11
CA SER A 194 -1.82 41.93 63.54
C SER A 194 -2.12 40.77 64.50
N TRP A 195 -1.19 40.41 65.39
CA TRP A 195 -1.36 39.32 66.38
C TRP A 195 -2.53 39.50 67.35
N LYS A 196 -3.05 40.72 67.55
CA LYS A 196 -4.22 40.96 68.39
C LYS A 196 -5.50 40.28 67.88
N TYR A 197 -5.56 39.96 66.59
CA TYR A 197 -6.75 39.44 65.92
C TYR A 197 -6.72 37.90 65.74
N PHE A 198 -5.72 37.25 66.33
CA PHE A 198 -5.50 35.81 66.25
C PHE A 198 -5.27 35.22 67.64
N ASP A 199 -5.47 33.91 67.77
CA ASP A 199 -5.15 33.18 68.98
C ASP A 199 -3.62 33.18 69.20
N SER A 200 -3.18 33.20 70.45
CA SER A 200 -1.75 33.09 70.78
C SER A 200 -1.25 31.67 70.53
N VAL A 201 -0.01 31.51 70.08
CA VAL A 201 0.65 30.20 69.88
C VAL A 201 0.57 29.33 71.13
N ALA A 202 0.73 29.91 72.33
CA ALA A 202 0.64 29.21 73.61
C ALA A 202 -0.75 28.62 73.90
N SER A 203 -1.80 29.04 73.18
CA SER A 203 -3.16 28.52 73.34
C SER A 203 -3.45 27.29 72.47
N ILE A 204 -2.53 26.92 71.57
CA ILE A 204 -2.64 25.76 70.69
C ILE A 204 -2.08 24.53 71.39
N ASP A 205 -2.85 23.44 71.42
CA ASP A 205 -2.37 22.16 71.93
C ASP A 205 -1.30 21.59 70.99
N LEU A 206 -0.06 21.46 71.49
CA LEU A 206 1.08 20.95 70.71
C LEU A 206 0.83 19.52 70.20
N ASN A 207 -0.05 18.73 70.81
CA ASN A 207 -0.40 17.41 70.28
C ASN A 207 -1.09 17.48 68.92
N LEU A 208 -1.69 18.61 68.56
CA LEU A 208 -2.31 18.83 67.25
C LEU A 208 -1.29 19.21 66.18
N ILE A 209 -0.03 19.47 66.56
CA ILE A 209 1.06 19.87 65.68
C ILE A 209 2.06 18.71 65.56
N LEU A 210 2.61 18.48 64.37
CA LEU A 210 3.67 17.52 64.14
C LEU A 210 5.00 18.10 64.66
N PRO A 211 5.87 17.27 65.29
CA PRO A 211 7.20 17.70 65.67
C PRO A 211 8.00 18.17 64.44
N CYS A 212 8.77 19.26 64.55
CA CYS A 212 9.57 19.77 63.43
C CYS A 212 10.53 18.72 62.85
N ALA A 213 10.99 17.77 63.68
CA ALA A 213 11.84 16.66 63.27
C ALA A 213 11.18 15.66 62.29
N GLU A 214 9.85 15.61 62.23
CA GLU A 214 9.08 14.70 61.35
C GLU A 214 8.58 15.39 60.07
N THR A 215 8.98 16.64 59.84
CA THR A 215 8.43 17.49 58.78
C THR A 215 9.50 17.98 57.81
N ARG A 216 9.07 18.71 56.78
CA ARG A 216 9.94 19.33 55.77
C ARG A 216 10.89 20.40 56.34
N PHE A 217 10.72 20.82 57.59
CA PHE A 217 11.71 21.65 58.30
C PHE A 217 13.10 21.02 58.38
N GLN A 218 13.22 19.69 58.22
CA GLN A 218 14.50 18.97 58.19
C GLN A 218 15.18 18.94 56.81
N ILE A 219 14.57 19.48 55.75
CA ILE A 219 15.14 19.44 54.40
C ILE A 219 16.22 20.53 54.26
N SER A 220 17.51 20.13 54.17
CA SER A 220 18.64 21.07 54.07
C SER A 220 18.46 22.11 52.97
N LYS A 221 18.08 21.69 51.77
CA LYS A 221 17.91 22.58 50.62
C LYS A 221 16.89 23.70 50.86
N VAL A 222 15.79 23.40 51.55
CA VAL A 222 14.77 24.39 51.91
C VAL A 222 15.36 25.47 52.82
N ASN A 223 16.13 25.06 53.82
CA ASN A 223 16.74 25.97 54.79
C ASN A 223 17.94 26.73 54.20
N GLU A 224 18.68 26.14 53.27
CA GLU A 224 19.71 26.83 52.48
C GLU A 224 19.12 27.97 51.65
N ASP A 225 18.03 27.70 50.93
CA ASP A 225 17.36 28.72 50.11
C ASP A 225 16.72 29.80 51.02
N TYR A 226 16.09 29.39 52.11
CA TYR A 226 15.60 30.31 53.15
C TYR A 226 16.71 31.27 53.63
N LEU A 227 17.84 30.72 54.10
CA LEU A 227 18.95 31.51 54.62
C LEU A 227 19.56 32.41 53.54
N ARG A 228 19.69 31.90 52.31
CA ARG A 228 20.24 32.64 51.17
C ARG A 228 19.42 33.88 50.83
N TYR A 229 18.09 33.78 50.83
CA TYR A 229 17.22 34.88 50.38
C TYR A 229 16.74 35.80 51.51
N THR A 230 16.78 35.34 52.76
CA THR A 230 16.35 36.14 53.92
C THR A 230 17.50 36.66 54.77
N GLY A 231 18.63 35.94 54.82
CA GLY A 231 19.76 36.26 55.69
C GLY A 231 19.53 35.96 57.18
N ASP A 232 18.41 35.35 57.56
CA ASP A 232 18.10 35.05 58.97
C ASP A 232 18.83 33.79 59.46
N THR A 233 20.03 33.98 60.01
CA THR A 233 20.83 32.91 60.60
C THR A 233 20.22 32.34 61.88
N ASP A 234 19.37 33.10 62.58
CA ASP A 234 18.80 32.67 63.85
C ASP A 234 17.56 31.77 63.67
N GLY A 235 17.04 31.70 62.44
CA GLY A 235 15.90 30.86 62.06
C GLY A 235 16.28 29.43 61.68
N VAL A 236 17.57 29.11 61.63
CA VAL A 236 18.11 27.79 61.23
C VAL A 236 19.19 27.31 62.21
N ASP A 237 19.36 25.99 62.30
CA ASP A 237 20.43 25.32 63.01
C ASP A 237 21.31 24.54 62.02
N VAL A 238 22.63 24.55 62.28
CA VAL A 238 23.60 23.76 61.52
C VAL A 238 23.81 22.44 62.24
N LEU A 239 23.46 21.33 61.59
CA LEU A 239 23.72 19.99 62.11
C LEU A 239 25.20 19.62 61.99
N THR A 240 25.62 18.60 62.73
CA THR A 240 27.02 18.14 62.75
C THR A 240 27.55 17.65 61.40
N ASN A 241 26.65 17.25 60.49
CA ASN A 241 26.98 16.83 59.13
C ASN A 241 27.03 18.01 58.13
N GLY A 242 26.77 19.25 58.58
CA GLY A 242 26.74 20.45 57.74
C GLY A 242 25.37 20.78 57.15
N ASP A 243 24.35 19.93 57.36
CA ASP A 243 22.99 20.20 56.88
C ASP A 243 22.33 21.32 57.69
N LEU A 244 21.49 22.11 57.02
CA LEU A 244 20.70 23.17 57.66
C LEU A 244 19.29 22.69 57.98
N VAL A 245 18.84 22.88 59.22
CA VAL A 245 17.46 22.58 59.64
C VAL A 245 16.79 23.82 60.21
N ALA A 246 15.47 23.92 60.13
CA ALA A 246 14.77 25.06 60.73
C ALA A 246 14.83 24.98 62.26
N ARG A 247 15.07 26.12 62.92
CA ARG A 247 15.11 26.19 64.39
C ARG A 247 13.69 26.31 64.95
N CYS A 248 13.25 25.30 65.68
CA CYS A 248 11.96 25.30 66.39
C CYS A 248 12.20 25.28 67.92
N PRO A 249 12.07 26.43 68.63
CA PRO A 249 12.41 26.53 70.05
C PRO A 249 11.60 25.58 70.97
N ASP A 250 10.36 25.31 70.62
CA ASP A 250 9.43 24.41 71.33
C ASP A 250 9.32 23.01 70.67
N GLY A 251 10.14 22.76 69.65
CA GLY A 251 10.14 21.54 68.86
C GLY A 251 8.97 21.40 67.86
N HIS A 252 8.05 22.36 67.77
CA HIS A 252 6.82 22.26 66.96
C HIS A 252 6.59 23.46 66.03
N PHE A 253 6.88 24.68 66.49
CA PHE A 253 6.73 25.90 65.73
C PHE A 253 8.07 26.53 65.38
N TRP A 254 8.23 26.91 64.12
CA TRP A 254 9.26 27.82 63.68
C TRP A 254 8.79 29.27 63.86
N LEU A 255 9.59 30.13 64.50
CA LEU A 255 9.20 31.51 64.81
C LEU A 255 9.91 32.52 63.88
N ALA A 256 9.14 33.41 63.24
CA ALA A 256 9.66 34.48 62.41
C ALA A 256 10.46 35.53 63.23
N PRO A 257 11.46 36.22 62.65
CA PRO A 257 12.29 37.19 63.37
C PRO A 257 11.52 38.28 64.11
N SER A 258 10.42 38.73 63.53
CA SER A 258 9.51 39.77 64.04
C SER A 258 8.84 39.43 65.38
N CYS A 259 8.72 38.14 65.72
CA CYS A 259 8.09 37.70 66.98
C CYS A 259 8.93 36.72 67.79
N ARG A 260 10.12 36.30 67.30
CA ARG A 260 10.98 35.32 67.98
C ARG A 260 11.45 35.74 69.37
N ALA A 261 11.59 37.04 69.64
CA ALA A 261 11.96 37.57 70.95
C ALA A 261 10.82 37.54 71.98
N ASP A 262 9.57 37.49 71.51
CA ASP A 262 8.35 37.52 72.32
C ASP A 262 7.25 36.72 71.60
N ASP A 263 7.22 35.41 71.88
CA ASP A 263 6.35 34.43 71.22
C ASP A 263 4.85 34.74 71.39
N SER A 264 4.48 35.51 72.42
CA SER A 264 3.12 35.99 72.64
C SER A 264 2.59 36.90 71.51
N LYS A 265 3.50 37.48 70.72
CA LYS A 265 3.19 38.30 69.55
C LYS A 265 3.19 37.53 68.24
N CYS A 266 3.48 36.23 68.27
CA CYS A 266 3.42 35.42 67.05
C CYS A 266 1.97 35.05 66.71
N VAL A 267 1.61 35.23 65.44
CA VAL A 267 0.39 34.71 64.82
C VAL A 267 0.63 33.25 64.43
N PRO A 268 -0.15 32.30 64.93
CA PRO A 268 -0.05 30.91 64.52
C PRO A 268 -0.42 30.74 63.05
N TYR A 269 0.45 30.09 62.31
CA TYR A 269 0.25 29.57 60.96
C TYR A 269 0.32 28.05 60.99
N VAL A 270 -0.65 27.41 60.37
CA VAL A 270 -0.67 25.95 60.26
C VAL A 270 -0.81 25.46 58.82
N THR A 271 -0.01 24.47 58.48
CA THR A 271 -0.07 23.77 57.18
C THR A 271 -0.27 22.26 57.38
N GLY A 272 -0.53 21.52 56.30
CA GLY A 272 -0.84 20.09 56.34
C GLY A 272 0.27 19.20 55.78
N GLY A 273 -0.01 17.90 55.76
CA GLY A 273 0.90 16.88 55.22
C GLY A 273 2.20 16.82 56.02
N SER A 274 3.34 16.77 55.32
CA SER A 274 4.66 16.89 55.92
C SER A 274 5.15 18.34 56.05
N GLY A 275 4.32 19.33 55.72
CA GLY A 275 4.69 20.75 55.69
C GLY A 275 4.58 21.37 54.31
N TRP A 276 3.35 21.49 53.77
CA TRP A 276 3.13 22.16 52.50
C TRP A 276 3.50 23.66 52.61
N TRP A 277 4.23 24.20 51.64
CA TRP A 277 4.55 25.63 51.56
C TRP A 277 5.34 26.23 52.74
N LEU A 278 6.06 25.40 53.53
CA LEU A 278 6.86 25.88 54.65
C LEU A 278 7.96 26.86 54.23
N ASP A 279 8.70 26.51 53.17
CA ASP A 279 9.77 27.33 52.62
C ASP A 279 9.27 28.71 52.16
N ASP A 280 8.13 28.71 51.46
CA ASP A 280 7.48 29.90 50.95
C ASP A 280 6.98 30.82 52.08
N THR A 281 6.31 30.22 53.07
CA THR A 281 5.80 30.93 54.25
C THR A 281 6.92 31.51 55.12
N MET A 282 7.98 30.74 55.39
CA MET A 282 9.13 31.22 56.17
C MET A 282 9.81 32.42 55.49
N GLN A 283 10.05 32.33 54.18
CA GLN A 283 10.68 33.41 53.41
C GLN A 283 9.81 34.66 53.39
N LYS A 284 8.51 34.54 53.14
CA LYS A 284 7.56 35.67 53.15
C LYS A 284 7.44 36.30 54.53
N ALA A 285 7.34 35.47 55.57
CA ALA A 285 7.22 35.99 56.93
C ALA A 285 8.44 36.82 57.33
N THR A 286 9.62 36.35 56.95
CA THR A 286 10.88 37.05 57.21
C THR A 286 11.04 38.30 56.34
N ALA A 287 10.78 38.21 55.04
CA ALA A 287 11.02 39.30 54.09
C ALA A 287 10.08 40.50 54.29
N TYR A 288 8.87 40.27 54.79
CA TYR A 288 7.86 41.31 54.99
C TYR A 288 7.60 41.66 56.46
N ASP A 289 8.41 41.12 57.38
CA ASP A 289 8.31 41.37 58.82
C ASP A 289 6.94 40.96 59.40
N ILE A 290 6.43 39.81 58.97
CA ILE A 290 5.14 39.25 59.41
C ILE A 290 5.39 38.42 60.68
N PRO A 291 4.73 38.73 61.81
CA PRO A 291 4.95 38.05 63.09
C PRO A 291 4.27 36.68 63.11
N MET A 292 4.91 35.67 62.51
CA MET A 292 4.30 34.36 62.27
C MET A 292 5.02 33.23 63.02
N ALA A 293 4.26 32.30 63.58
CA ALA A 293 4.73 31.02 64.11
C ALA A 293 4.22 29.88 63.21
N VAL A 294 5.11 29.25 62.46
CA VAL A 294 4.80 28.28 61.41
C VAL A 294 4.88 26.86 61.97
N GLY A 295 3.77 26.13 61.94
CA GLY A 295 3.67 24.74 62.37
C GLY A 295 2.96 23.85 61.36
N VAL A 296 3.11 22.52 61.50
CA VAL A 296 2.44 21.53 60.65
C VAL A 296 1.34 20.84 61.45
N ALA A 297 0.07 21.08 61.13
CA ALA A 297 -1.06 20.46 61.79
C ALA A 297 -1.18 18.98 61.41
N ARG A 298 -1.52 18.14 62.40
CA ARG A 298 -1.93 16.74 62.17
C ARG A 298 -3.24 16.66 61.37
N ASP A 299 -4.13 17.60 61.61
CA ASP A 299 -5.39 17.77 60.88
C ASP A 299 -5.60 19.24 60.52
N LEU A 300 -5.18 19.59 59.30
CA LEU A 300 -5.34 20.94 58.75
C LEU A 300 -6.82 21.31 58.56
N GLY A 301 -7.72 20.34 58.33
CA GLY A 301 -9.14 20.62 58.09
C GLY A 301 -9.91 20.97 59.36
N ALA A 302 -9.41 20.59 60.53
CA ALA A 302 -10.05 20.81 61.82
C ALA A 302 -9.52 22.03 62.58
N LEU A 303 -8.19 22.22 62.65
CA LEU A 303 -7.59 23.20 63.56
C LEU A 303 -8.01 24.67 63.26
N PRO A 304 -8.02 25.15 61.99
CA PRO A 304 -8.49 26.50 61.68
C PRO A 304 -9.97 26.75 61.96
N LYS A 305 -10.79 25.69 62.10
CA LYS A 305 -12.21 25.82 62.49
C LYS A 305 -12.41 25.95 64.00
N GLN A 306 -11.44 25.47 64.78
CA GLN A 306 -11.50 25.48 66.23
C GLN A 306 -10.78 26.68 66.85
N ARG A 307 -9.78 27.21 66.15
CA ARG A 307 -8.90 28.30 66.61
C ARG A 307 -8.74 29.35 65.53
N THR A 308 -8.65 30.61 65.94
CA THR A 308 -8.42 31.73 65.02
C THR A 308 -6.94 31.80 64.67
N THR A 309 -6.57 31.09 63.61
CA THR A 309 -5.20 30.95 63.11
C THR A 309 -5.12 31.38 61.65
N THR A 310 -3.91 31.65 61.17
CA THR A 310 -3.63 31.67 59.74
C THR A 310 -3.33 30.25 59.27
N PHE A 311 -3.57 29.93 58.01
CA PHE A 311 -3.41 28.57 57.52
C PHE A 311 -3.09 28.50 56.03
N TYR A 312 -2.50 27.38 55.64
CA TYR A 312 -2.37 27.00 54.24
C TYR A 312 -3.75 26.61 53.68
N ALA A 313 -4.14 27.22 52.58
CA ALA A 313 -5.31 26.80 51.82
C ALA A 313 -5.15 27.10 50.34
N TRP A 314 -6.13 26.63 49.58
CA TRP A 314 -6.27 26.88 48.16
C TRP A 314 -7.72 27.26 47.85
N GLU A 315 -7.92 27.95 46.73
CA GLU A 315 -9.24 28.28 46.19
C GLU A 315 -9.34 27.75 44.75
N PRO A 316 -10.50 27.18 44.33
CA PRO A 316 -11.72 26.97 45.10
C PRO A 316 -11.65 25.74 46.01
N ASP A 317 -12.06 25.87 47.26
CA ASP A 317 -12.13 24.75 48.21
C ASP A 317 -13.24 24.95 49.24
N THR A 318 -13.87 23.85 49.67
CA THR A 318 -14.96 23.90 50.66
C THR A 318 -14.50 23.63 52.09
N THR A 319 -13.27 23.16 52.30
CA THR A 319 -12.75 22.76 53.62
C THR A 319 -12.91 23.88 54.63
N PHE A 320 -12.63 25.12 54.23
CA PHE A 320 -12.69 26.30 55.08
C PHE A 320 -13.84 27.26 54.76
N TYR A 321 -14.84 26.82 53.98
CA TYR A 321 -15.91 27.68 53.49
C TYR A 321 -16.65 28.44 54.61
N GLU A 322 -16.88 27.79 55.75
CA GLU A 322 -17.53 28.39 56.93
C GLU A 322 -16.77 29.60 57.50
N LEU A 323 -15.45 29.64 57.32
CA LEU A 323 -14.59 30.73 57.79
C LEU A 323 -14.61 31.95 56.86
N GLN A 324 -15.16 31.78 55.63
CA GLN A 324 -15.09 32.74 54.53
C GLN A 324 -13.68 33.35 54.43
N PRO A 325 -12.64 32.54 54.23
CA PRO A 325 -11.29 32.99 54.46
C PRO A 325 -10.88 34.07 53.45
N ALA A 326 -10.03 34.99 53.88
CA ALA A 326 -9.35 35.94 53.02
C ALA A 326 -7.88 35.51 52.87
N SER A 327 -7.29 35.74 51.69
CA SER A 327 -5.87 35.49 51.44
C SER A 327 -5.03 36.76 51.64
N ILE A 328 -3.77 36.57 52.03
CA ILE A 328 -2.80 37.66 52.04
C ILE A 328 -2.26 37.87 50.62
N THR A 329 -2.50 39.05 50.06
CA THR A 329 -1.98 39.45 48.75
C THR A 329 -0.52 39.86 48.87
N PHE A 330 0.36 39.14 48.18
CA PHE A 330 1.80 39.42 48.05
C PHE A 330 2.12 40.11 46.70
N PRO A 331 3.33 40.66 46.51
CA PRO A 331 3.74 41.15 45.19
C PRO A 331 3.59 40.07 44.09
N PRO A 332 3.31 40.44 42.84
CA PRO A 332 3.07 39.50 41.75
C PRO A 332 4.18 38.45 41.62
N ASN A 333 3.80 37.22 41.23
CA ASN A 333 4.74 36.10 41.10
C ASN A 333 5.90 36.43 40.15
N ASP A 334 7.13 36.19 40.62
CA ASP A 334 8.32 36.11 39.78
C ASP A 334 8.72 34.65 39.59
N VAL A 335 8.32 34.08 38.45
CA VAL A 335 8.53 32.66 38.11
C VAL A 335 10.02 32.30 38.13
N ASN A 336 10.88 33.17 37.60
CA ASN A 336 12.32 32.91 37.51
C ASN A 336 12.97 32.92 38.89
N ALA A 337 12.54 33.83 39.77
CA ALA A 337 12.99 33.86 41.16
C ALA A 337 12.53 32.59 41.90
N HIS A 338 11.26 32.22 41.74
CA HIS A 338 10.66 31.02 42.35
C HIS A 338 11.35 29.73 41.92
N LEU A 339 11.76 29.59 40.66
CA LEU A 339 12.51 28.43 40.16
C LEU A 339 13.91 28.33 40.76
N ASN A 340 14.51 29.45 41.19
CA ASN A 340 15.81 29.50 41.84
C ASN A 340 15.73 29.45 43.38
N GLY A 341 14.55 29.19 43.94
CA GLY A 341 14.31 29.07 45.38
C GLY A 341 13.95 30.37 46.10
N ASP A 342 13.84 31.51 45.41
CA ASP A 342 13.36 32.77 45.99
C ASP A 342 11.84 32.81 45.96
N LYS A 343 11.22 32.67 47.14
CA LYS A 343 9.79 32.48 47.33
C LYS A 343 9.08 33.71 47.89
N ARG A 344 9.72 34.89 47.86
CA ARG A 344 9.19 36.10 48.51
C ARG A 344 8.01 36.72 47.75
N THR A 345 7.81 36.46 46.47
CA THR A 345 6.61 36.92 45.73
C THR A 345 5.43 35.95 45.90
N ALA A 346 4.23 36.35 45.46
CA ALA A 346 3.07 35.45 45.37
C ALA A 346 3.44 34.14 44.66
N GLY A 347 2.79 33.04 45.04
CA GLY A 347 2.94 31.76 44.33
C GLY A 347 2.34 31.85 42.92
N PRO A 348 2.67 30.91 42.02
CA PRO A 348 2.05 30.89 40.70
C PRO A 348 0.57 30.54 40.85
N ASP A 349 -0.29 31.24 40.12
CA ASP A 349 -1.67 30.81 39.93
C ASP A 349 -1.65 29.46 39.18
N SER A 350 -2.42 28.50 39.65
CA SER A 350 -2.46 27.15 39.09
C SER A 350 -3.54 27.07 38.02
N LEU A 351 -3.16 26.64 36.81
CA LEU A 351 -4.13 26.37 35.77
C LEU A 351 -5.09 25.26 36.23
N ILE A 352 -6.37 25.59 36.37
CA ILE A 352 -7.42 24.60 36.56
C ILE A 352 -7.91 24.15 35.19
N ALA A 353 -7.66 22.90 34.86
CA ALA A 353 -7.79 22.39 33.51
C ALA A 353 -9.02 21.50 33.29
N LYS A 354 -9.41 21.44 32.02
CA LYS A 354 -10.30 20.42 31.45
C LYS A 354 -9.43 19.37 30.78
N VAL A 355 -9.58 18.11 31.17
CA VAL A 355 -8.76 17.02 30.62
C VAL A 355 -9.68 15.96 30.03
N VAL A 356 -9.35 15.52 28.83
CA VAL A 356 -10.17 14.56 28.07
C VAL A 356 -9.33 13.40 27.56
N SER A 357 -9.98 12.31 27.16
CA SER A 357 -9.29 11.20 26.49
C SER A 357 -8.77 11.62 25.11
N GLN A 358 -7.67 11.00 24.67
CA GLN A 358 -7.02 11.29 23.38
C GLN A 358 -7.94 11.06 22.17
N ASP A 359 -8.87 10.11 22.28
CA ASP A 359 -9.77 9.69 21.21
C ASP A 359 -11.08 10.49 21.16
N LEU A 360 -11.35 11.38 22.13
CA LEU A 360 -12.60 12.13 22.19
C LEU A 360 -12.85 12.97 20.93
N SER A 361 -11.81 13.54 20.34
CA SER A 361 -11.88 14.31 19.09
C SER A 361 -12.36 13.49 17.90
N SER A 362 -12.04 12.19 17.89
CA SER A 362 -12.45 11.25 16.86
C SER A 362 -13.83 10.65 17.15
N LEU A 363 -14.17 10.45 18.43
CA LEU A 363 -15.45 9.88 18.85
C LEU A 363 -16.59 10.89 18.75
N SER A 364 -16.34 12.14 19.17
CA SER A 364 -17.33 13.22 19.15
C SER A 364 -16.64 14.59 19.20
N PRO A 365 -16.25 15.15 18.05
CA PRO A 365 -15.65 16.48 18.01
C PRO A 365 -16.63 17.59 18.44
N ARG A 366 -17.95 17.36 18.32
CA ARG A 366 -18.98 18.25 18.88
C ARG A 366 -18.89 18.31 20.41
N LEU A 367 -18.65 17.18 21.07
CA LEU A 367 -18.50 17.13 22.52
C LEU A 367 -17.21 17.82 22.99
N GLU A 368 -16.12 17.64 22.26
CA GLU A 368 -14.88 18.36 22.55
C GLU A 368 -15.03 19.88 22.37
N ASP A 369 -15.71 20.35 21.31
CA ASP A 369 -15.97 21.79 21.09
C ASP A 369 -16.81 22.40 22.21
N PHE A 370 -17.84 21.67 22.70
CA PHE A 370 -18.60 22.06 23.89
C PHE A 370 -17.69 22.23 25.11
N LEU A 371 -16.85 21.23 25.40
CA LEU A 371 -15.94 21.27 26.54
C LEU A 371 -14.92 22.38 26.38
N HIS A 372 -14.45 22.66 25.17
CA HIS A 372 -13.54 23.78 24.90
C HIS A 372 -14.21 25.13 25.23
N ASN A 373 -15.47 25.32 24.84
CA ASN A 373 -16.23 26.56 25.08
C ASN A 373 -16.73 26.72 26.52
N MET A 374 -16.83 25.63 27.27
CA MET A 374 -17.24 25.65 28.69
C MET A 374 -16.27 26.46 29.55
N ARG A 375 -16.74 27.53 30.19
CA ARG A 375 -15.94 28.41 31.05
C ARG A 375 -16.76 28.90 32.24
N TYR A 376 -16.23 28.75 33.45
CA TYR A 376 -16.86 29.22 34.68
C TYR A 376 -16.18 30.49 35.20
N SER A 377 -16.95 31.36 35.85
CA SER A 377 -16.35 32.34 36.75
C SER A 377 -16.10 31.70 38.13
N MET A 378 -15.09 32.18 38.84
CA MET A 378 -14.80 31.73 40.21
C MET A 378 -16.03 31.91 41.14
N LYS A 379 -16.82 32.97 40.91
CA LYS A 379 -18.04 33.25 41.67
C LYS A 379 -19.09 32.16 41.48
N ASP A 380 -19.24 31.64 40.27
CA ASP A 380 -20.22 30.60 39.95
C ASP A 380 -19.87 29.28 40.63
N VAL A 381 -18.60 28.89 40.57
CA VAL A 381 -18.11 27.66 41.21
C VAL A 381 -18.24 27.75 42.73
N SER A 382 -17.82 28.87 43.33
CA SER A 382 -17.98 29.11 44.76
C SER A 382 -19.44 29.13 45.21
N SER A 383 -20.35 29.68 44.38
CA SER A 383 -21.79 29.66 44.67
C SER A 383 -22.35 28.24 44.66
N MET A 384 -22.02 27.42 43.65
CA MET A 384 -22.46 26.03 43.58
C MET A 384 -21.89 25.20 44.74
N MET A 385 -20.62 25.38 45.09
CA MET A 385 -20.01 24.73 46.25
C MET A 385 -20.71 25.12 47.56
N GLY A 386 -21.01 26.40 47.74
CA GLY A 386 -21.72 26.90 48.90
C GLY A 386 -23.15 26.35 49.00
N ASP A 387 -23.81 26.16 47.87
CA ASP A 387 -25.12 25.52 47.78
C ASP A 387 -25.05 24.02 48.14
N LEU A 388 -24.09 23.30 47.55
CA LEU A 388 -23.81 21.89 47.86
C LEU A 388 -23.61 21.66 49.37
N LEU A 389 -22.84 22.53 50.03
CA LEU A 389 -22.62 22.46 51.48
C LEU A 389 -23.88 22.75 52.30
N LYS A 390 -24.71 23.70 51.85
CA LYS A 390 -25.91 24.13 52.59
C LYS A 390 -27.05 23.13 52.51
N THR A 391 -27.26 22.52 51.34
CA THR A 391 -28.41 21.62 51.12
C THR A 391 -28.04 20.16 51.34
N GLY A 392 -26.79 19.77 51.07
CA GLY A 392 -26.38 18.36 51.06
C GLY A 392 -26.99 17.55 49.92
N ASP A 393 -27.52 18.22 48.88
CA ASP A 393 -28.07 17.56 47.69
C ASP A 393 -26.98 16.89 46.85
N SER A 394 -27.38 16.14 45.83
CA SER A 394 -26.40 15.58 44.90
C SER A 394 -25.75 16.69 44.04
N PRO A 395 -24.50 16.53 43.59
CA PRO A 395 -23.84 17.51 42.72
C PRO A 395 -24.65 17.85 41.45
N TYR A 396 -25.41 16.88 40.95
CA TYR A 396 -26.31 17.08 39.82
C TYR A 396 -27.49 18.01 40.14
N ASP A 397 -28.12 17.87 41.31
CA ASP A 397 -29.26 18.72 41.68
C ASP A 397 -28.81 20.17 41.89
N VAL A 398 -27.62 20.36 42.48
CA VAL A 398 -26.97 21.67 42.62
C VAL A 398 -26.64 22.26 41.24
N ALA A 399 -26.03 21.46 40.36
CA ALA A 399 -25.74 21.87 38.98
C ALA A 399 -27.01 22.24 38.21
N CYS A 400 -28.08 21.46 38.37
CA CYS A 400 -29.36 21.70 37.73
C CYS A 400 -29.96 23.05 38.14
N ARG A 401 -29.98 23.35 39.45
CA ARG A 401 -30.45 24.65 39.96
C ARG A 401 -29.62 25.80 39.40
N TRP A 402 -28.29 25.67 39.41
CA TRP A 402 -27.42 26.69 38.85
C TRP A 402 -27.65 26.90 37.34
N LEU A 403 -27.85 25.82 36.58
CA LEU A 403 -28.11 25.88 35.14
C LEU A 403 -29.43 26.61 34.81
N LEU A 404 -30.49 26.36 35.58
CA LEU A 404 -31.78 27.04 35.42
C LEU A 404 -31.66 28.55 35.70
N ASP A 405 -30.88 28.93 36.71
CA ASP A 405 -30.71 30.32 37.13
C ASP A 405 -29.73 31.11 36.23
N ASN A 406 -28.81 30.43 35.53
CA ASN A 406 -27.69 31.05 34.81
C ASN A 406 -27.64 30.71 33.32
N ARG A 407 -28.80 30.65 32.64
CA ARG A 407 -28.88 30.28 31.21
C ARG A 407 -27.99 31.12 30.30
N ASP A 408 -27.84 32.41 30.58
CA ASP A 408 -26.97 33.30 29.80
C ASP A 408 -25.48 32.98 29.96
N ALA A 409 -25.06 32.36 31.07
CA ALA A 409 -23.67 32.01 31.31
C ALA A 409 -23.20 30.82 30.45
N TRP A 410 -24.10 29.89 30.11
CA TRP A 410 -23.74 28.63 29.47
C TRP A 410 -24.37 28.39 28.09
N LYS A 411 -25.38 29.16 27.67
CA LYS A 411 -26.02 28.97 26.36
C LYS A 411 -25.02 29.01 25.19
N ASP A 412 -23.99 29.84 25.30
CA ASP A 412 -22.95 30.02 24.29
C ASP A 412 -21.86 28.94 24.37
N TRP A 413 -21.88 28.06 25.38
CA TRP A 413 -21.02 26.89 25.44
C TRP A 413 -21.49 25.79 24.49
N LEU A 414 -22.81 25.74 24.23
CA LEU A 414 -23.38 24.75 23.32
C LEU A 414 -22.87 25.02 21.89
N PRO A 415 -22.23 24.02 21.26
CA PRO A 415 -21.70 24.19 19.92
C PRO A 415 -22.85 24.35 18.91
N ASP A 416 -22.61 25.18 17.89
CA ASP A 416 -23.52 25.34 16.75
C ASP A 416 -23.79 23.96 16.12
N GLU A 417 -25.06 23.58 16.04
CA GLU A 417 -25.48 22.26 15.50
C GLU A 417 -25.08 22.08 14.03
N THR A 418 -24.82 23.19 13.35
CA THR A 418 -24.44 23.22 11.93
C THR A 418 -22.92 23.23 11.71
N LYS A 419 -22.13 23.20 12.78
CA LYS A 419 -20.66 23.20 12.71
C LYS A 419 -20.13 21.78 12.57
N CYS A 420 -19.60 21.48 11.40
CA CYS A 420 -18.88 20.23 11.13
C CYS A 420 -17.36 20.43 11.19
N PHE A 421 -16.63 19.33 11.08
CA PHE A 421 -15.18 19.26 11.31
C PHE A 421 -14.47 18.68 10.07
N PRO A 422 -13.15 18.84 9.91
CA PRO A 422 -12.40 18.19 8.84
C PRO A 422 -12.70 16.67 8.78
N GLY A 423 -13.07 16.18 7.60
CA GLY A 423 -13.46 14.79 7.36
C GLY A 423 -14.97 14.55 7.53
N PHE A 424 -15.70 15.49 8.13
CA PHE A 424 -17.14 15.46 8.27
C PHE A 424 -17.76 16.53 7.38
N GLY A 425 -19.05 16.39 7.11
CA GLY A 425 -19.82 17.43 6.43
C GLY A 425 -21.27 17.43 6.86
N LEU A 426 -21.93 18.56 6.59
CA LEU A 426 -23.36 18.75 6.84
C LEU A 426 -24.18 17.72 6.06
N TYR A 427 -24.99 16.96 6.77
CA TYR A 427 -25.88 15.94 6.25
C TYR A 427 -27.33 16.29 6.63
N ASP A 428 -28.19 16.34 5.63
CA ASP A 428 -29.62 16.58 5.83
C ASP A 428 -30.33 15.22 5.94
N THR A 429 -30.86 14.95 7.13
CA THR A 429 -31.56 13.70 7.43
C THR A 429 -32.85 13.51 6.64
N ASN A 430 -33.51 14.58 6.21
CA ASN A 430 -34.72 14.49 5.37
C ASN A 430 -34.36 14.18 3.92
N LEU A 431 -33.30 14.80 3.40
CA LEU A 431 -32.85 14.58 2.02
C LEU A 431 -32.02 13.30 1.88
N SER A 432 -31.51 12.76 3.00
CA SER A 432 -30.57 11.65 3.02
C SER A 432 -29.34 11.88 2.12
N ASP A 433 -28.84 13.12 2.07
CA ASP A 433 -27.62 13.50 1.34
C ASP A 433 -26.89 14.62 2.09
N PHE A 434 -25.62 14.80 1.75
CA PHE A 434 -24.84 15.94 2.21
C PHE A 434 -25.33 17.24 1.57
N THR A 435 -25.38 18.30 2.37
CA THR A 435 -25.89 19.61 1.97
C THR A 435 -24.89 20.71 2.31
N SER A 436 -24.96 21.80 1.56
CA SER A 436 -24.26 23.05 1.88
C SER A 436 -25.20 24.07 2.53
N ASN A 437 -26.50 23.76 2.66
CA ASN A 437 -27.49 24.65 3.22
C ASN A 437 -27.64 24.38 4.73
N ARG A 438 -27.48 25.44 5.54
CA ARG A 438 -27.68 25.40 6.99
C ARG A 438 -28.76 26.34 7.54
N ASP A 439 -29.79 26.62 6.75
CA ASP A 439 -30.90 27.50 7.13
C ASP A 439 -31.82 26.87 8.17
N ASN A 440 -32.08 25.56 8.07
CA ASN A 440 -32.94 24.81 9.00
C ASN A 440 -32.14 23.77 9.81
N PRO A 441 -31.61 24.13 10.99
CA PRO A 441 -30.73 23.26 11.78
C PRO A 441 -31.43 22.00 12.31
N THR A 442 -32.76 21.98 12.37
CA THR A 442 -33.57 20.91 12.98
C THR A 442 -33.30 19.52 12.40
N PHE A 443 -32.89 19.43 11.12
CA PHE A 443 -32.67 18.16 10.41
C PHE A 443 -31.21 17.96 9.98
N LEU A 444 -30.32 18.84 10.44
CA LEU A 444 -28.92 18.82 10.07
C LEU A 444 -28.10 18.11 11.13
N GLU A 445 -27.21 17.24 10.67
CA GLU A 445 -26.20 16.61 11.51
C GLU A 445 -24.87 16.53 10.76
N CYS A 446 -23.78 16.35 11.49
CA CYS A 446 -22.47 16.15 10.89
C CYS A 446 -22.19 14.67 10.77
N ARG A 447 -22.06 14.18 9.52
CA ARG A 447 -21.64 12.80 9.23
C ARG A 447 -20.27 12.78 8.57
N ALA A 448 -19.54 11.69 8.77
CA ALA A 448 -18.27 11.48 8.09
C ALA A 448 -18.51 11.43 6.58
N CYS A 449 -17.67 12.12 5.78
CA CYS A 449 -17.82 12.08 4.33
C CYS A 449 -17.67 10.65 3.83
N GLU A 450 -18.65 10.16 3.09
CA GLU A 450 -18.62 8.81 2.52
C GLU A 450 -17.52 8.69 1.45
N SER A 451 -17.06 7.48 1.19
CA SER A 451 -16.12 7.18 0.11
C SER A 451 -16.62 7.72 -1.23
N GLY A 452 -15.72 8.29 -2.02
CA GLY A 452 -16.02 9.08 -3.22
C GLY A 452 -16.31 10.56 -2.94
N ARG A 453 -16.31 10.99 -1.68
CA ARG A 453 -16.41 12.40 -1.28
C ARG A 453 -15.24 12.82 -0.41
N PHE A 454 -15.00 14.13 -0.35
CA PHE A 454 -14.04 14.76 0.54
C PHE A 454 -14.65 15.94 1.27
N SER A 455 -14.18 16.18 2.49
CA SER A 455 -14.60 17.30 3.33
C SER A 455 -13.92 18.59 2.87
N SER A 456 -14.73 19.57 2.51
CA SER A 456 -14.32 20.91 2.08
C SER A 456 -14.83 21.92 3.08
N ARG A 457 -14.01 22.93 3.39
CA ARG A 457 -14.46 24.09 4.17
C ARG A 457 -15.56 24.85 3.40
N LEU A 458 -16.61 25.23 4.11
CA LEU A 458 -17.72 26.05 3.65
C LEU A 458 -17.81 27.29 4.54
N ASP A 459 -17.61 28.48 3.98
CA ASP A 459 -17.73 29.75 4.68
C ASP A 459 -19.03 30.47 4.26
N ASP A 460 -19.86 30.88 5.22
CA ASP A 460 -21.10 31.63 5.00
C ASP A 460 -21.35 32.71 6.08
N ILE A 461 -22.53 33.33 6.08
CA ILE A 461 -22.91 34.41 7.02
C ILE A 461 -22.96 33.98 8.50
N LYS A 462 -23.10 32.68 8.79
CA LYS A 462 -23.10 32.11 10.16
C LYS A 462 -21.69 31.64 10.58
N GLY A 463 -20.65 31.93 9.80
CA GLY A 463 -19.27 31.52 10.06
C GLY A 463 -18.80 30.41 9.11
N PHE A 464 -17.94 29.52 9.57
CA PHE A 464 -17.45 28.39 8.75
C PHE A 464 -17.96 27.05 9.26
N THR A 465 -18.10 26.09 8.34
CA THR A 465 -18.41 24.69 8.60
C THR A 465 -17.73 23.83 7.52
N TYR A 466 -18.07 22.55 7.43
CA TYR A 466 -17.57 21.64 6.40
C TYR A 466 -18.72 20.98 5.64
N GLU A 467 -18.51 20.75 4.35
CA GLU A 467 -19.42 20.07 3.43
C GLU A 467 -18.71 18.91 2.72
N CYS A 468 -19.42 17.85 2.36
CA CYS A 468 -18.83 16.72 1.64
C CYS A 468 -19.05 16.83 0.13
N LYS A 469 -17.99 17.22 -0.60
CA LYS A 469 -18.00 17.33 -2.06
C LYS A 469 -17.63 16.02 -2.72
N ARG A 470 -18.25 15.74 -3.86
CA ARG A 470 -17.91 14.57 -4.70
C ARG A 470 -16.55 14.77 -5.35
N CYS A 471 -15.75 13.71 -5.44
CA CYS A 471 -14.51 13.72 -6.20
C CYS A 471 -14.78 14.07 -7.67
N ALA A 472 -13.96 14.96 -8.22
CA ALA A 472 -14.06 15.36 -9.62
C ALA A 472 -13.48 14.26 -10.54
N PRO A 473 -13.82 14.26 -11.85
CA PRO A 473 -13.18 13.37 -12.82
C PRO A 473 -11.64 13.50 -12.74
N GLY A 474 -10.96 12.38 -12.89
CA GLY A 474 -9.52 12.24 -12.67
C GLY A 474 -9.12 11.99 -11.22
N THR A 475 -10.06 12.03 -10.27
CA THR A 475 -9.79 11.76 -8.86
C THR A 475 -10.73 10.69 -8.30
N SER A 476 -10.29 9.99 -7.25
CA SER A 476 -11.11 9.04 -6.51
C SER A 476 -10.83 9.11 -5.02
N GLN A 477 -11.71 8.54 -4.20
CA GLN A 477 -11.46 8.45 -2.77
C GLN A 477 -12.01 7.14 -2.18
N PRO A 478 -11.13 6.18 -1.83
CA PRO A 478 -11.58 4.87 -1.35
C PRO A 478 -12.03 4.88 0.12
N SER A 479 -11.47 5.75 0.96
CA SER A 479 -11.80 5.83 2.39
C SER A 479 -12.78 6.96 2.71
N GLY A 480 -13.61 6.76 3.74
CA GLY A 480 -14.42 7.83 4.30
C GLY A 480 -13.58 8.86 5.08
N ALA A 481 -14.20 9.98 5.42
CA ALA A 481 -13.60 11.09 6.17
C ALA A 481 -12.36 11.75 5.54
N ALA A 482 -12.22 11.68 4.21
CA ALA A 482 -11.10 12.28 3.50
C ALA A 482 -11.15 13.82 3.48
N LEU A 483 -9.99 14.46 3.48
CA LEU A 483 -9.85 15.93 3.35
C LEU A 483 -9.61 16.39 1.91
N GLN A 484 -9.24 15.47 1.03
CA GLN A 484 -9.00 15.72 -0.39
C GLN A 484 -9.22 14.40 -1.15
N CYS A 485 -9.53 14.48 -2.44
CA CYS A 485 -9.56 13.31 -3.31
C CYS A 485 -8.16 13.00 -3.84
N GLU A 486 -7.85 11.72 -3.99
CA GLU A 486 -6.60 11.24 -4.56
C GLU A 486 -6.68 11.28 -6.09
N LYS A 487 -5.60 11.73 -6.73
CA LYS A 487 -5.49 11.69 -8.20
C LYS A 487 -5.34 10.24 -8.65
N CYS A 488 -5.98 9.89 -9.77
CA CYS A 488 -5.71 8.61 -10.42
C CYS A 488 -4.23 8.53 -10.82
N ASN A 489 -3.60 7.38 -10.58
CA ASN A 489 -2.21 7.16 -10.95
C ASN A 489 -2.08 7.02 -12.48
N PRO A 490 -0.87 7.17 -13.04
CA PRO A 490 -0.62 6.80 -14.43
C PRO A 490 -1.10 5.37 -14.71
N GLY A 491 -1.69 5.15 -15.88
CA GLY A 491 -2.39 3.92 -16.26
C GLY A 491 -3.83 3.84 -15.74
N GLU A 492 -4.29 4.80 -14.96
CA GLU A 492 -5.65 4.83 -14.43
C GLU A 492 -6.37 6.14 -14.78
N TYR A 493 -7.70 6.09 -14.83
CA TYR A 493 -8.55 7.22 -15.14
C TYR A 493 -9.85 7.17 -14.34
N GLN A 494 -10.54 8.30 -14.25
CA GLN A 494 -11.90 8.33 -13.71
C GLN A 494 -12.73 9.39 -14.43
N ASN A 495 -13.74 8.97 -15.17
CA ASN A 495 -14.59 9.86 -15.98
C ASN A 495 -15.86 10.32 -15.24
N GLU A 496 -16.21 9.68 -14.13
CA GLU A 496 -17.42 9.98 -13.36
C GLU A 496 -17.09 10.71 -12.04
N VAL A 497 -18.05 11.54 -11.58
CA VAL A 497 -17.96 12.22 -10.28
C VAL A 497 -18.27 11.28 -9.13
N GLY A 498 -17.59 11.48 -8.01
CA GLY A 498 -17.94 10.82 -6.74
C GLY A 498 -17.53 9.35 -6.64
N LYS A 499 -16.51 8.93 -7.37
CA LYS A 499 -16.09 7.52 -7.41
C LYS A 499 -15.05 7.17 -6.35
N GLN A 500 -15.13 5.94 -5.90
CA GLN A 500 -14.30 5.40 -4.82
C GLN A 500 -12.97 4.81 -5.31
N ALA A 501 -12.88 4.51 -6.61
CA ALA A 501 -11.70 3.94 -7.23
C ALA A 501 -11.50 4.51 -8.64
N CYS A 502 -10.25 4.50 -9.11
CA CYS A 502 -9.92 4.78 -10.49
C CYS A 502 -10.05 3.49 -11.33
N ASN A 503 -10.47 3.66 -12.59
CA ASN A 503 -10.52 2.59 -13.57
C ASN A 503 -9.16 2.45 -14.25
N ARG A 504 -8.72 1.23 -14.55
CA ARG A 504 -7.51 1.01 -15.34
C ARG A 504 -7.79 1.24 -16.82
N CYS A 505 -6.84 1.82 -17.55
CA CYS A 505 -6.96 1.97 -19.00
C CYS A 505 -7.17 0.60 -19.67
N GLU A 506 -8.14 0.53 -20.57
CA GLU A 506 -8.41 -0.69 -21.34
C GLU A 506 -7.26 -1.03 -22.29
N ILE A 507 -7.23 -2.26 -22.78
CA ILE A 507 -6.24 -2.70 -23.77
C ILE A 507 -6.35 -1.83 -25.03
N GLY A 508 -5.22 -1.33 -25.52
CA GLY A 508 -5.15 -0.37 -26.63
C GLY A 508 -5.20 1.10 -26.22
N TYR A 509 -5.28 1.37 -24.91
CA TYR A 509 -5.22 2.71 -24.33
C TYR A 509 -4.11 2.80 -23.28
N TYR A 510 -3.56 4.00 -23.11
CA TYR A 510 -2.58 4.32 -22.07
C TYR A 510 -2.90 5.66 -21.40
N GLN A 511 -2.30 5.93 -20.25
CA GLN A 511 -2.38 7.23 -19.59
C GLN A 511 -1.09 7.51 -18.83
N ASP A 512 -0.37 8.54 -19.21
CA ASP A 512 0.92 8.93 -18.64
C ASP A 512 0.81 10.04 -17.58
N GLU A 513 -0.25 10.84 -17.62
CA GLU A 513 -0.50 11.92 -16.66
C GLU A 513 -1.37 11.47 -15.46
N PRO A 514 -0.96 11.78 -14.22
CA PRO A 514 -1.79 11.53 -13.05
C PRO A 514 -2.97 12.50 -13.00
N GLY A 515 -4.12 11.99 -12.59
CA GLY A 515 -5.33 12.80 -12.43
C GLY A 515 -6.14 12.98 -13.72
N SER A 516 -5.91 12.14 -14.73
CA SER A 516 -6.59 12.25 -16.01
C SER A 516 -8.00 11.63 -15.99
N PRO A 517 -9.00 12.28 -16.62
CA PRO A 517 -10.36 11.78 -16.63
C PRO A 517 -10.62 10.71 -17.70
N LEU A 518 -9.71 10.53 -18.66
CA LEU A 518 -9.83 9.63 -19.80
C LEU A 518 -8.46 9.04 -20.15
N CYS A 519 -8.43 7.86 -20.78
CA CYS A 519 -7.20 7.29 -21.34
C CYS A 519 -6.98 7.74 -22.80
N VAL A 520 -5.72 7.78 -23.20
CA VAL A 520 -5.26 8.11 -24.56
C VAL A 520 -5.23 6.83 -25.41
N VAL A 521 -5.76 6.91 -26.62
CA VAL A 521 -5.77 5.80 -27.61
C VAL A 521 -4.36 5.61 -28.17
N CYS A 522 -3.91 4.36 -28.33
CA CYS A 522 -2.69 4.05 -29.10
C CYS A 522 -2.86 4.47 -30.57
N PRO A 523 -1.94 5.27 -31.16
CA PRO A 523 -2.06 5.78 -32.54
C PRO A 523 -2.24 4.71 -33.62
N SER A 524 -1.64 3.54 -33.40
CA SER A 524 -1.81 2.32 -34.19
C SER A 524 -1.56 1.16 -33.23
N GLY A 525 -2.23 0.02 -33.39
CA GLY A 525 -1.99 -1.15 -32.54
C GLY A 525 -2.67 -1.14 -31.16
N THR A 526 -2.09 -1.90 -30.22
CA THR A 526 -2.68 -2.31 -28.94
C THR A 526 -1.63 -2.29 -27.81
N THR A 527 -2.04 -2.59 -26.59
CA THR A 527 -1.14 -2.72 -25.42
C THR A 527 -1.13 -4.14 -24.85
N LEU A 528 -0.17 -4.44 -23.99
CA LEU A 528 -0.01 -5.79 -23.40
C LEU A 528 -1.17 -6.16 -22.44
N GLY A 529 -1.69 -5.17 -21.72
CA GLY A 529 -2.66 -5.37 -20.66
C GLY A 529 -3.27 -4.07 -20.16
N LEU A 530 -4.16 -4.20 -19.18
CA LEU A 530 -4.84 -3.07 -18.57
C LEU A 530 -3.86 -2.16 -17.84
N GLY A 531 -4.11 -0.85 -17.92
CA GLY A 531 -3.39 0.18 -17.18
C GLY A 531 -2.00 0.49 -17.72
N SER A 532 -1.85 0.54 -19.05
CA SER A 532 -0.60 0.96 -19.68
C SER A 532 -0.30 2.43 -19.38
N VAL A 533 0.96 2.75 -19.09
CA VAL A 533 1.35 4.06 -18.55
C VAL A 533 2.08 4.93 -19.57
N SER A 534 2.40 4.40 -20.76
CA SER A 534 3.18 5.13 -21.74
C SER A 534 2.82 4.76 -23.18
N LEU A 535 3.12 5.68 -24.10
CA LEU A 535 3.03 5.41 -25.55
C LEU A 535 3.98 4.29 -25.99
N ALA A 536 5.09 4.07 -25.28
CA ALA A 536 6.04 2.99 -25.59
C ALA A 536 5.48 1.59 -25.32
N ASP A 537 4.39 1.48 -24.56
CA ASP A 537 3.68 0.22 -24.32
C ASP A 537 2.74 -0.15 -25.49
N CYS A 538 2.54 0.77 -26.45
CA CYS A 538 1.77 0.51 -27.66
C CYS A 538 2.62 -0.26 -28.68
N GLY A 539 2.06 -1.33 -29.25
CA GLY A 539 2.67 -2.11 -30.33
C GLY A 539 1.61 -2.73 -31.24
N CYS A 540 1.99 -3.47 -32.27
CA CYS A 540 1.02 -3.97 -33.25
C CYS A 540 0.06 -5.03 -32.69
N GLU A 541 -1.19 -5.06 -33.17
CA GLU A 541 -2.14 -6.14 -32.84
C GLU A 541 -1.68 -7.49 -33.42
N ALA A 542 -2.22 -8.58 -32.87
CA ALA A 542 -1.92 -9.92 -33.40
C ALA A 542 -2.29 -10.01 -34.89
N GLY A 543 -1.41 -10.62 -35.68
CA GLY A 543 -1.54 -10.65 -37.14
C GLY A 543 -0.97 -9.42 -37.85
N TYR A 544 -0.40 -8.45 -37.13
CA TYR A 544 0.42 -7.37 -37.68
C TYR A 544 1.83 -7.41 -37.08
N ILE A 545 2.80 -6.82 -37.78
CA ILE A 545 4.20 -6.74 -37.33
C ILE A 545 4.72 -5.32 -37.51
N ASP A 546 5.47 -4.84 -36.52
CA ASP A 546 6.07 -3.51 -36.57
C ASP A 546 7.35 -3.51 -37.42
N GLN A 547 7.40 -2.61 -38.41
CA GLN A 547 8.53 -2.45 -39.33
C GLN A 547 9.52 -1.36 -38.88
N ALA A 548 9.11 -0.43 -38.02
CA ALA A 548 9.87 0.77 -37.72
C ALA A 548 10.41 0.76 -36.28
N ASP A 549 11.71 0.46 -36.12
CA ASP A 549 12.37 0.44 -34.81
C ASP A 549 12.71 1.85 -34.26
N ASP A 550 12.15 2.92 -34.82
CA ASP A 550 12.42 4.32 -34.45
C ASP A 550 11.39 4.91 -33.47
N GLY A 551 10.48 4.08 -32.95
CA GLY A 551 9.39 4.49 -32.06
C GLY A 551 8.17 5.06 -32.79
N ASN A 552 8.20 5.13 -34.13
CA ASN A 552 7.04 5.47 -34.93
C ASN A 552 6.35 4.19 -35.41
N LEU A 553 5.43 3.68 -34.59
CA LEU A 553 4.78 2.38 -34.77
C LEU A 553 4.18 2.22 -36.17
N SER A 554 4.68 1.26 -36.96
CA SER A 554 4.27 1.02 -38.34
C SER A 554 3.84 -0.44 -38.54
N CYS A 555 2.55 -0.68 -38.35
CA CYS A 555 1.97 -2.02 -38.37
C CYS A 555 1.64 -2.49 -39.79
N LEU A 556 2.39 -3.48 -40.28
CA LEU A 556 2.11 -4.17 -41.54
C LEU A 556 1.39 -5.49 -41.30
N PRO A 557 0.48 -5.91 -42.20
CA PRO A 557 -0.18 -7.20 -42.08
C PRO A 557 0.85 -8.34 -42.18
N CYS A 558 0.76 -9.28 -41.27
CA CYS A 558 1.62 -10.46 -41.22
C CYS A 558 1.36 -11.35 -42.44
N GLY A 559 2.43 -11.71 -43.16
CA GLY A 559 2.33 -12.60 -44.32
C GLY A 559 1.85 -14.00 -43.94
N SER A 560 1.22 -14.73 -44.85
CA SER A 560 0.58 -16.03 -44.58
C SER A 560 1.52 -17.12 -44.01
N GLY A 561 2.83 -17.00 -44.26
CA GLY A 561 3.87 -17.90 -43.73
C GLY A 561 4.57 -17.42 -42.44
N LEU A 562 4.07 -16.36 -41.79
CA LEU A 562 4.53 -15.90 -40.48
C LEU A 562 3.42 -16.10 -39.43
N ASP A 563 3.85 -16.31 -38.20
CA ASP A 563 3.03 -16.28 -36.99
C ASP A 563 3.45 -15.05 -36.17
N CYS A 564 2.63 -13.99 -36.22
CA CYS A 564 2.90 -12.71 -35.57
C CYS A 564 2.00 -12.54 -34.34
N PRO A 565 2.53 -12.75 -33.11
CA PRO A 565 1.80 -12.40 -31.89
C PRO A 565 1.67 -10.88 -31.75
N ALA A 566 0.77 -10.42 -30.87
CA ALA A 566 0.67 -9.00 -30.54
C ALA A 566 2.02 -8.45 -30.05
N LEU A 567 2.27 -7.16 -30.27
CA LEU A 567 3.50 -6.44 -29.93
C LEU A 567 4.77 -6.99 -30.61
N GLY A 568 4.61 -7.79 -31.67
CA GLY A 568 5.71 -8.35 -32.45
C GLY A 568 6.35 -7.32 -33.39
N SER A 569 7.67 -7.37 -33.51
CA SER A 569 8.48 -6.50 -34.37
C SER A 569 9.39 -7.29 -35.30
N VAL A 570 9.87 -6.67 -36.38
CA VAL A 570 10.85 -7.30 -37.29
C VAL A 570 12.18 -7.58 -36.57
N THR A 571 12.58 -6.73 -35.62
CA THR A 571 13.77 -6.96 -34.77
C THR A 571 13.62 -8.16 -33.85
N SER A 572 12.46 -8.36 -33.25
CA SER A 572 12.19 -9.53 -32.42
C SER A 572 12.10 -10.82 -33.25
N LEU A 573 11.59 -10.75 -34.48
CA LEU A 573 11.61 -11.87 -35.44
C LEU A 573 13.06 -12.29 -35.80
N GLY A 574 13.95 -11.33 -36.06
CA GLY A 574 15.34 -11.60 -36.42
C GLY A 574 16.20 -12.08 -35.25
N SER A 575 16.12 -11.39 -34.10
CA SER A 575 16.86 -11.77 -32.88
C SER A 575 16.30 -13.02 -32.20
N GLY A 576 15.00 -13.28 -32.42
CA GLY A 576 14.21 -14.30 -31.77
C GLY A 576 14.07 -14.11 -30.26
N SER A 577 14.15 -12.86 -29.80
CA SER A 577 13.97 -12.44 -28.42
C SER A 577 13.19 -11.14 -28.37
N SER A 578 12.30 -11.01 -27.38
CA SER A 578 11.57 -9.77 -27.09
C SER A 578 11.74 -9.43 -25.60
N PRO A 579 11.84 -8.15 -25.22
CA PRO A 579 11.83 -7.74 -23.81
C PRO A 579 10.61 -8.23 -23.02
N LEU A 580 9.49 -8.46 -23.73
CA LEU A 580 8.22 -8.95 -23.16
C LEU A 580 8.17 -10.47 -23.01
N GLY A 581 9.19 -11.19 -23.49
CA GLY A 581 9.29 -12.65 -23.43
C GLY A 581 9.05 -13.36 -24.77
N THR A 582 9.21 -14.68 -24.78
CA THR A 582 9.22 -15.50 -26.00
C THR A 582 7.87 -15.63 -26.71
N ASN A 583 6.77 -15.29 -26.04
CA ASN A 583 5.41 -15.34 -26.60
C ASN A 583 5.10 -14.15 -27.50
N PHE A 584 5.90 -13.07 -27.42
CA PHE A 584 5.78 -11.86 -28.22
C PHE A 584 6.81 -11.82 -29.36
N VAL A 585 7.45 -12.95 -29.64
CA VAL A 585 8.43 -13.10 -30.71
C VAL A 585 7.75 -13.70 -31.92
N PRO A 586 7.65 -12.97 -33.05
CA PRO A 586 7.15 -13.52 -34.30
C PRO A 586 8.02 -14.68 -34.80
N LYS A 587 7.40 -15.65 -35.47
CA LYS A 587 8.08 -16.85 -35.99
C LYS A 587 7.65 -17.16 -37.41
N VAL A 588 8.55 -17.74 -38.19
CA VAL A 588 8.23 -18.36 -39.48
C VAL A 588 7.44 -19.64 -39.23
N LYS A 589 6.33 -19.84 -39.92
CA LYS A 589 5.54 -21.08 -39.82
C LYS A 589 6.29 -22.26 -40.44
N GLU A 590 5.92 -23.46 -40.03
CA GLU A 590 6.35 -24.70 -40.69
C GLU A 590 6.03 -24.64 -42.20
N ASP A 591 6.83 -25.34 -43.02
CA ASP A 591 6.81 -25.31 -44.50
C ASP A 591 7.26 -23.99 -45.16
N PHE A 592 7.60 -22.96 -44.38
CA PHE A 592 8.14 -21.70 -44.88
C PHE A 592 9.57 -21.44 -44.41
N TYR A 593 10.32 -20.70 -45.22
CA TYR A 593 11.68 -20.27 -44.97
C TYR A 593 11.81 -18.78 -45.29
N SER A 594 12.48 -18.01 -44.44
CA SER A 594 12.94 -16.65 -44.76
C SER A 594 14.42 -16.50 -44.40
N SER A 595 15.11 -15.61 -45.09
CA SER A 595 16.53 -15.33 -44.85
C SER A 595 16.72 -14.30 -43.72
N PRO A 596 17.81 -14.39 -42.92
CA PRO A 596 18.13 -13.38 -41.90
C PRO A 596 18.23 -11.95 -42.45
N GLU A 597 18.69 -11.76 -43.69
CA GLU A 597 18.87 -10.45 -44.31
C GLU A 597 17.55 -9.82 -44.76
N ASN A 598 16.53 -10.65 -45.04
CA ASN A 598 15.20 -10.23 -45.49
C ASN A 598 14.13 -11.11 -44.82
N PRO A 599 13.84 -10.88 -43.52
CA PRO A 599 13.02 -11.79 -42.72
C PRO A 599 11.54 -11.82 -43.14
N LEU A 600 11.05 -10.76 -43.80
CA LEU A 600 9.69 -10.67 -44.33
C LEU A 600 9.52 -11.37 -45.71
N MET A 601 10.63 -11.75 -46.36
CA MET A 601 10.59 -12.46 -47.66
C MET A 601 10.48 -13.97 -47.43
N LEU A 602 9.26 -14.50 -47.58
CA LEU A 602 8.92 -15.90 -47.34
C LEU A 602 8.99 -16.75 -48.60
N PHE A 603 9.69 -17.88 -48.50
CA PHE A 603 9.79 -18.94 -49.50
C PHE A 603 9.10 -20.19 -48.99
N ARG A 604 8.31 -20.84 -49.85
CA ARG A 604 7.66 -22.13 -49.56
C ARG A 604 8.63 -23.28 -49.84
N CYS A 605 8.74 -24.20 -48.90
CA CYS A 605 9.59 -25.38 -49.01
C CYS A 605 8.81 -26.56 -49.61
N LEU A 606 9.49 -27.38 -50.41
CA LEU A 606 8.91 -28.59 -51.00
C LEU A 606 9.46 -29.82 -50.28
N GLY A 607 8.60 -30.48 -49.50
CA GLY A 607 8.93 -31.67 -48.72
C GLY A 607 8.60 -31.48 -47.23
N ALA A 608 7.78 -32.40 -46.69
CA ALA A 608 7.37 -32.37 -45.30
C ALA A 608 8.59 -32.44 -44.37
N GLY A 609 8.69 -31.51 -43.42
CA GLY A 609 9.74 -31.51 -42.39
C GLY A 609 11.09 -30.89 -42.81
N ARG A 610 11.25 -30.38 -44.04
CA ARG A 610 12.49 -29.69 -44.45
C ARG A 610 12.65 -28.29 -43.84
N CYS A 611 11.51 -27.62 -43.64
CA CYS A 611 11.43 -26.29 -43.04
C CYS A 611 10.68 -26.38 -41.72
N PRO A 612 11.38 -26.45 -40.58
CA PRO A 612 10.77 -26.57 -39.26
C PRO A 612 10.13 -25.26 -38.77
N GLY A 613 10.23 -24.17 -39.54
CA GLY A 613 9.82 -22.84 -39.11
C GLY A 613 10.77 -22.25 -38.04
N GLY A 614 10.26 -21.30 -37.27
CA GLY A 614 11.00 -20.63 -36.20
C GLY A 614 11.69 -19.35 -36.64
N ARG A 615 12.99 -19.22 -36.36
CA ARG A 615 13.76 -18.01 -36.70
C ARG A 615 14.11 -17.98 -38.20
N PRO A 616 14.22 -16.80 -38.83
CA PRO A 616 14.78 -16.69 -40.18
C PRO A 616 16.13 -17.42 -40.29
N GLY A 617 16.35 -18.16 -41.37
CA GLY A 617 17.54 -18.97 -41.62
C GLY A 617 17.49 -20.41 -41.06
N SER A 618 16.36 -20.84 -40.48
CA SER A 618 16.24 -22.19 -39.90
C SER A 618 15.86 -23.23 -40.94
N CYS A 619 16.70 -24.26 -41.11
CA CYS A 619 16.50 -25.41 -41.98
C CYS A 619 16.71 -26.72 -41.23
N ALA A 620 15.97 -27.78 -41.58
CA ALA A 620 16.14 -29.10 -40.97
C ALA A 620 17.41 -29.81 -41.45
N GLY A 621 18.00 -30.65 -40.62
CA GLY A 621 19.03 -31.61 -41.04
C GLY A 621 20.33 -31.01 -41.61
N GLY A 622 20.64 -29.74 -41.34
CA GLY A 622 21.82 -29.06 -41.88
C GLY A 622 21.69 -28.62 -43.35
N LEU A 623 20.46 -28.66 -43.90
CA LEU A 623 20.16 -28.05 -45.19
C LEU A 623 20.45 -26.54 -45.15
N GLN A 624 20.85 -26.00 -46.28
CA GLN A 624 21.17 -24.58 -46.45
C GLN A 624 20.50 -24.05 -47.71
N TYR A 625 20.69 -22.76 -47.96
CA TYR A 625 20.16 -22.02 -49.11
C TYR A 625 18.64 -21.86 -49.12
N ARG A 626 18.13 -21.15 -50.13
CA ARG A 626 16.70 -20.82 -50.25
C ARG A 626 15.86 -22.11 -50.32
N ALA A 627 14.75 -22.11 -49.59
CA ALA A 627 13.81 -23.24 -49.48
C ALA A 627 14.38 -24.54 -48.85
N CYS A 628 15.54 -24.47 -48.19
CA CYS A 628 16.17 -25.60 -47.47
C CYS A 628 16.24 -26.87 -48.33
N THR A 629 16.90 -26.80 -49.49
CA THR A 629 16.92 -27.92 -50.46
C THR A 629 18.30 -28.48 -50.75
N GLU A 630 19.36 -27.81 -50.31
CA GLU A 630 20.73 -28.18 -50.65
C GLU A 630 21.56 -28.44 -49.40
N CYS A 631 22.43 -29.45 -49.46
CA CYS A 631 23.46 -29.66 -48.46
C CYS A 631 24.72 -28.85 -48.80
N PRO A 632 25.57 -28.56 -47.80
CA PRO A 632 26.90 -28.02 -48.03
C PRO A 632 27.73 -28.84 -49.04
N GLU A 633 28.76 -28.23 -49.63
CA GLU A 633 29.64 -28.90 -50.58
C GLU A 633 30.24 -30.19 -50.00
N GLY A 634 30.19 -31.28 -50.77
CA GLY A 634 30.71 -32.60 -50.35
C GLY A 634 29.77 -33.43 -49.47
N GLN A 635 28.51 -32.98 -49.29
CA GLN A 635 27.49 -33.70 -48.53
C GLN A 635 26.27 -34.08 -49.39
N VAL A 636 25.58 -35.14 -48.98
CA VAL A 636 24.30 -35.59 -49.56
C VAL A 636 23.27 -35.71 -48.44
N PHE A 637 22.03 -35.31 -48.71
CA PHE A 637 20.95 -35.47 -47.76
C PHE A 637 20.56 -36.94 -47.64
N SER A 638 20.69 -37.52 -46.45
CA SER A 638 20.38 -38.92 -46.17
C SER A 638 19.43 -39.02 -44.97
N VAL A 639 18.28 -39.64 -45.20
CA VAL A 639 17.16 -39.84 -44.26
C VAL A 639 16.66 -38.53 -43.63
N ASP A 640 17.41 -37.93 -42.70
CA ASP A 640 17.05 -36.71 -41.96
C ASP A 640 18.19 -35.67 -41.83
N SER A 641 19.39 -35.93 -42.40
CA SER A 641 20.53 -35.02 -42.26
C SER A 641 21.49 -35.03 -43.46
N CYS A 642 22.18 -33.91 -43.67
CA CYS A 642 23.29 -33.80 -44.60
C CYS A 642 24.50 -34.59 -44.08
N GLN A 643 24.89 -35.62 -44.82
CA GLN A 643 26.02 -36.49 -44.48
C GLN A 643 27.13 -36.38 -45.53
N ASN A 644 28.37 -36.55 -45.11
CA ASN A 644 29.52 -36.52 -46.03
C ASN A 644 29.45 -37.65 -47.05
N CYS A 645 29.78 -37.33 -48.30
CA CYS A 645 29.86 -38.30 -49.38
C CYS A 645 30.88 -39.41 -49.05
N THR A 646 30.46 -40.66 -49.23
CA THR A 646 31.32 -41.82 -48.97
C THR A 646 32.12 -42.21 -50.21
N VAL A 647 33.30 -42.81 -50.00
CA VAL A 647 34.13 -43.35 -51.09
C VAL A 647 33.37 -44.40 -51.91
N TRP A 648 32.50 -45.18 -51.27
CA TRP A 648 31.66 -46.17 -51.95
C TRP A 648 30.65 -45.55 -52.91
N GLN A 649 30.08 -44.40 -52.58
CA GLN A 649 29.17 -43.69 -53.50
C GLN A 649 29.91 -43.18 -54.73
N GLN A 650 31.10 -42.58 -54.55
CA GLN A 650 31.91 -42.10 -55.67
C GLN A 650 32.43 -43.24 -56.55
N ALA A 651 32.95 -44.31 -55.94
CA ALA A 651 33.43 -45.49 -56.66
C ALA A 651 32.29 -46.25 -57.35
N GLY A 652 31.10 -46.30 -56.74
CA GLY A 652 29.91 -46.95 -57.30
C GLY A 652 29.46 -46.32 -58.60
N TRP A 653 29.47 -44.98 -58.70
CA TRP A 653 29.16 -44.27 -59.94
C TRP A 653 30.19 -44.51 -61.04
N VAL A 654 31.48 -44.50 -60.72
CA VAL A 654 32.54 -44.80 -61.70
C VAL A 654 32.38 -46.22 -62.23
N LEU A 655 32.15 -47.19 -61.34
CA LEU A 655 31.88 -48.58 -61.72
C LEU A 655 30.61 -48.69 -62.56
N GLY A 656 29.54 -48.00 -62.18
CA GLY A 656 28.26 -47.97 -62.89
C GLY A 656 28.41 -47.43 -64.32
N LEU A 657 29.11 -46.31 -64.50
CA LEU A 657 29.38 -45.75 -65.82
C LEU A 657 30.18 -46.73 -66.69
N VAL A 658 31.22 -47.37 -66.15
CA VAL A 658 32.00 -48.39 -66.87
C VAL A 658 31.11 -49.57 -67.29
N LEU A 659 30.26 -50.07 -66.39
CA LEU A 659 29.31 -51.15 -66.69
C LEU A 659 28.28 -50.75 -67.75
N ILE A 660 27.78 -49.51 -67.73
CA ILE A 660 26.86 -48.99 -68.76
C ILE A 660 27.56 -48.97 -70.13
N PHE A 661 28.78 -48.41 -70.21
CA PHE A 661 29.51 -48.33 -71.47
C PHE A 661 29.91 -49.71 -72.02
N LEU A 662 30.27 -50.67 -71.15
CA LEU A 662 30.49 -52.07 -71.53
C LEU A 662 29.18 -52.76 -71.96
N GLY A 663 28.10 -52.52 -71.22
CA GLY A 663 26.77 -53.04 -71.50
C GLY A 663 26.25 -52.59 -72.86
N LEU A 664 26.53 -51.35 -73.28
CA LEU A 664 26.22 -50.84 -74.63
C LEU A 664 26.93 -51.61 -75.74
N VAL A 665 28.18 -52.01 -75.53
CA VAL A 665 28.95 -52.85 -76.48
C VAL A 665 28.33 -54.24 -76.56
N VAL A 666 27.97 -54.84 -75.42
CA VAL A 666 27.28 -56.15 -75.37
C VAL A 666 25.91 -56.06 -76.04
N ALA A 667 25.14 -55.01 -75.76
CA ALA A 667 23.82 -54.77 -76.35
C ALA A 667 23.91 -54.65 -77.87
N TYR A 668 24.94 -54.00 -78.42
CA TYR A 668 25.18 -53.98 -79.86
C TYR A 668 25.28 -55.39 -80.43
N TYR A 669 26.13 -56.26 -79.86
CA TYR A 669 26.26 -57.63 -80.37
C TYR A 669 24.97 -58.44 -80.19
N MET A 670 24.30 -58.33 -79.04
CA MET A 670 23.06 -59.06 -78.75
C MET A 670 21.91 -58.65 -79.69
N LEU A 671 21.73 -57.36 -79.95
CA LEU A 671 20.67 -56.84 -80.81
C LEU A 671 20.96 -57.01 -82.31
N THR A 672 22.19 -57.40 -82.67
CA THR A 672 22.61 -57.56 -84.07
C THR A 672 22.89 -59.00 -84.50
N LEU A 673 22.73 -59.98 -83.59
CA LEU A 673 22.74 -61.41 -83.91
C LEU A 673 21.71 -61.71 -85.01
N GLN A 674 22.10 -62.52 -86.01
CA GLN A 674 21.32 -62.80 -87.22
C GLN A 674 19.88 -63.23 -86.90
N SER A 675 18.92 -62.36 -87.22
CA SER A 675 17.49 -62.63 -87.17
C SER A 675 17.10 -63.52 -88.35
N THR A 676 16.70 -64.76 -88.05
CA THR A 676 15.97 -65.62 -89.00
C THR A 676 14.51 -65.18 -89.06
N ALA A 677 13.79 -65.47 -90.15
CA ALA A 677 12.44 -64.96 -90.43
C ALA A 677 11.32 -65.37 -89.43
N LYS A 678 11.66 -65.94 -88.27
CA LYS A 678 10.76 -66.15 -87.13
C LYS A 678 11.23 -65.24 -85.99
N ALA A 679 10.32 -64.47 -85.39
CA ALA A 679 10.63 -63.66 -84.22
C ALA A 679 11.32 -64.54 -83.17
N SER A 680 12.62 -64.28 -82.91
CA SER A 680 13.36 -65.06 -81.93
C SER A 680 12.85 -64.71 -80.54
N VAL A 681 12.87 -65.70 -79.63
CA VAL A 681 12.51 -65.50 -78.22
C VAL A 681 13.29 -64.31 -77.62
N LEU A 682 14.53 -64.08 -78.07
CA LEU A 682 15.37 -62.96 -77.64
C LEU A 682 14.82 -61.58 -78.07
N PHE A 683 14.33 -61.45 -79.30
CA PHE A 683 13.74 -60.19 -79.77
C PHE A 683 12.42 -59.88 -79.05
N THR A 684 11.55 -60.88 -78.90
CA THR A 684 10.28 -60.71 -78.18
C THR A 684 10.50 -60.41 -76.70
N THR A 685 11.47 -61.06 -76.06
CA THR A 685 11.83 -60.76 -74.66
C THR A 685 12.46 -59.37 -74.50
N ALA A 686 13.31 -58.93 -75.43
CA ALA A 686 13.88 -57.57 -75.42
C ALA A 686 12.79 -56.50 -75.59
N CYS A 687 11.83 -56.70 -76.50
CA CYS A 687 10.69 -55.80 -76.68
C CYS A 687 9.78 -55.79 -75.46
N ALA A 688 9.46 -56.96 -74.88
CA ALA A 688 8.66 -57.04 -73.65
C ALA A 688 9.34 -56.33 -72.49
N PHE A 689 10.65 -56.54 -72.31
CA PHE A 689 11.44 -55.87 -71.28
C PHE A 689 11.47 -54.34 -71.48
N GLY A 690 11.65 -53.87 -72.72
CA GLY A 690 11.58 -52.44 -73.05
C GLY A 690 10.21 -51.82 -72.76
N LEU A 691 9.12 -52.52 -73.07
CA LEU A 691 7.76 -52.08 -72.75
C LEU A 691 7.52 -52.05 -71.24
N THR A 692 8.03 -53.03 -70.48
CA THR A 692 7.96 -53.04 -69.01
C THR A 692 8.70 -51.85 -68.41
N ILE A 693 9.93 -51.57 -68.86
CA ILE A 693 10.69 -50.38 -68.41
C ILE A 693 9.92 -49.10 -68.75
N SER A 694 9.40 -48.96 -69.97
CA SER A 694 8.64 -47.77 -70.37
C SER A 694 7.36 -47.59 -69.54
N SER A 695 6.72 -48.68 -69.10
CA SER A 695 5.54 -48.64 -68.22
C SER A 695 5.93 -48.18 -66.82
N LEU A 696 7.02 -48.73 -66.25
CA LEU A 696 7.56 -48.32 -64.96
C LEU A 696 7.99 -46.86 -64.96
N GLN A 697 8.62 -46.39 -66.05
CA GLN A 697 8.98 -44.98 -66.24
C GLN A 697 7.76 -44.06 -66.26
N SER A 698 6.68 -44.47 -66.92
CA SER A 698 5.44 -43.69 -66.97
C SER A 698 4.83 -43.50 -65.58
N VAL A 699 4.84 -44.55 -64.74
CA VAL A 699 4.38 -44.46 -63.35
C VAL A 699 5.33 -43.65 -62.48
N GLY A 700 6.65 -43.77 -62.69
CA GLY A 700 7.65 -42.95 -62.01
C GLY A 700 7.50 -41.45 -62.29
N ILE A 701 7.12 -41.06 -63.52
CA ILE A 701 6.84 -39.67 -63.89
C ILE A 701 5.59 -39.12 -63.17
N VAL A 702 4.57 -39.94 -62.93
CA VAL A 702 3.40 -39.53 -62.13
C VAL A 702 3.81 -39.10 -60.71
N GLY A 703 4.80 -39.78 -60.13
CA GLY A 703 5.38 -39.42 -58.84
C GLY A 703 6.14 -38.08 -58.82
N MET A 704 6.43 -37.48 -59.98
CA MET A 704 7.08 -36.16 -60.08
C MET A 704 6.07 -34.99 -60.15
N MET A 705 4.77 -35.28 -60.16
CA MET A 705 3.72 -34.24 -60.19
C MET A 705 3.62 -33.53 -58.83
N THR A 706 3.18 -32.26 -58.83
CA THR A 706 3.01 -31.42 -57.63
C THR A 706 1.78 -31.79 -56.78
N VAL A 707 1.40 -33.06 -56.77
CA VAL A 707 0.23 -33.57 -56.04
C VAL A 707 0.70 -34.19 -54.74
N ASP A 708 0.05 -33.85 -53.63
CA ASP A 708 0.35 -34.41 -52.32
C ASP A 708 -0.16 -35.87 -52.25
N PHE A 709 0.73 -36.80 -52.58
CA PHE A 709 0.43 -38.22 -52.44
C PHE A 709 0.46 -38.65 -50.95
N PRO A 710 -0.45 -39.56 -50.54
CA PRO A 710 -0.42 -40.19 -49.21
C PRO A 710 0.96 -40.77 -48.88
N ALA A 711 1.34 -40.73 -47.60
CA ALA A 711 2.66 -41.13 -47.14
C ALA A 711 3.02 -42.58 -47.51
N GLU A 712 2.01 -43.44 -47.66
CA GLU A 712 2.15 -44.86 -48.01
C GLU A 712 2.59 -45.08 -49.46
N LEU A 713 2.29 -44.14 -50.37
CA LEU A 713 2.63 -44.24 -51.79
C LEU A 713 3.99 -43.63 -52.15
N ARG A 714 4.51 -42.73 -51.30
CA ARG A 714 5.82 -42.09 -51.48
C ARG A 714 6.98 -43.08 -51.70
N PRO A 715 7.17 -44.13 -50.86
CA PRO A 715 8.27 -45.06 -51.06
C PRO A 715 8.15 -45.86 -52.37
N ILE A 716 6.93 -46.06 -52.88
CA ILE A 716 6.70 -46.72 -54.17
C ILE A 716 7.17 -45.81 -55.31
N PHE A 717 6.81 -44.53 -55.26
CA PHE A 717 7.27 -43.57 -56.27
C PHE A 717 8.79 -43.37 -56.22
N ASP A 718 9.39 -43.28 -55.03
CA ASP A 718 10.84 -43.17 -54.86
C ASP A 718 11.58 -44.37 -55.46
N LEU A 719 11.06 -45.59 -55.27
CA LEU A 719 11.59 -46.81 -55.90
C LEU A 719 11.48 -46.76 -57.44
N LEU A 720 10.36 -46.24 -57.96
CA LEU A 720 10.10 -46.17 -59.40
C LEU A 720 10.91 -45.08 -60.11
N GLN A 721 11.37 -44.05 -59.39
CA GLN A 721 12.25 -43.00 -59.95
C GLN A 721 13.58 -43.53 -60.49
N VAL A 722 14.07 -44.67 -59.97
CA VAL A 722 15.29 -45.33 -60.48
C VAL A 722 15.15 -45.70 -61.96
N PHE A 723 13.96 -46.13 -62.40
CA PHE A 723 13.70 -46.48 -63.80
C PHE A 723 13.59 -45.25 -64.70
N VAL A 724 13.22 -44.10 -64.14
CA VAL A 724 13.23 -42.79 -64.82
C VAL A 724 14.67 -42.27 -65.01
N LEU A 725 15.68 -42.95 -64.44
CA LEU A 725 17.09 -42.54 -64.48
C LEU A 725 17.29 -41.12 -63.96
N ASP A 726 16.59 -40.76 -62.87
CA ASP A 726 16.86 -39.50 -62.18
C ASP A 726 18.20 -39.60 -61.45
N ILE A 727 19.25 -39.05 -62.07
CA ILE A 727 20.62 -39.15 -61.59
C ILE A 727 20.77 -38.43 -60.24
N ASP A 728 19.98 -37.39 -59.98
CA ASP A 728 20.06 -36.59 -58.74
C ASP A 728 19.62 -37.36 -57.49
N SER A 729 18.71 -38.34 -57.60
CA SER A 729 18.25 -39.14 -56.46
C SER A 729 19.28 -40.20 -56.03
N LEU A 730 20.29 -40.48 -56.85
CA LEU A 730 21.34 -41.47 -56.62
C LEU A 730 22.64 -40.86 -56.05
N ALA A 731 22.54 -39.77 -55.28
CA ALA A 731 23.69 -39.07 -54.68
C ALA A 731 24.72 -38.52 -55.70
N PHE A 732 24.26 -38.13 -56.88
CA PHE A 732 25.13 -37.58 -57.93
C PHE A 732 25.79 -36.24 -57.58
N SER A 733 25.23 -35.52 -56.61
CA SER A 733 25.87 -34.33 -56.00
C SER A 733 27.28 -34.62 -55.47
N CYS A 734 27.58 -35.86 -55.10
CA CYS A 734 28.90 -36.28 -54.63
C CYS A 734 29.99 -36.31 -55.72
N ILE A 735 29.61 -36.16 -57.00
CA ILE A 735 30.52 -36.15 -58.14
C ILE A 735 30.41 -34.84 -58.93
N ALA A 736 29.19 -34.38 -59.20
CA ALA A 736 28.96 -33.16 -60.00
C ALA A 736 28.94 -31.86 -59.18
N GLY A 737 29.12 -31.95 -57.85
CA GLY A 737 29.05 -30.82 -56.94
C GLY A 737 27.62 -30.46 -56.54
N SER A 738 27.49 -29.47 -55.64
CA SER A 738 26.21 -29.03 -55.08
C SER A 738 25.39 -28.14 -56.03
N SER A 739 26.03 -27.50 -57.01
CA SER A 739 25.33 -26.56 -57.89
C SER A 739 24.22 -27.24 -58.71
N ALA A 740 23.00 -26.70 -58.64
CA ALA A 740 21.85 -27.20 -59.40
C ALA A 740 22.07 -27.13 -60.93
N PRO A 741 22.64 -26.06 -61.52
CA PRO A 741 22.88 -25.99 -62.96
C PRO A 741 23.85 -27.07 -63.47
N ALA A 742 24.94 -27.38 -62.75
CA ALA A 742 25.91 -28.37 -63.20
C ALA A 742 25.33 -29.80 -63.19
N ARG A 743 24.51 -30.12 -62.19
CA ARG A 743 23.79 -31.40 -62.09
C ARG A 743 22.80 -31.60 -63.23
N TYR A 744 22.05 -30.55 -63.54
CA TYR A 744 21.14 -30.53 -64.68
C TYR A 744 21.87 -30.76 -66.02
N ILE A 745 22.93 -29.99 -66.28
CA ILE A 745 23.71 -30.10 -67.52
C ILE A 745 24.31 -31.50 -67.68
N SER A 746 24.83 -32.09 -66.58
CA SER A 746 25.40 -33.43 -66.61
C SER A 746 24.34 -34.50 -66.96
N SER A 747 23.11 -34.34 -66.45
CA SER A 747 21.98 -35.21 -66.78
C SER A 747 21.55 -35.08 -68.24
N VAL A 748 21.59 -33.87 -68.81
CA VAL A 748 21.33 -33.62 -70.23
C VAL A 748 22.41 -34.25 -71.13
N LEU A 749 23.68 -34.18 -70.73
CA LEU A 749 24.81 -34.69 -71.52
C LEU A 749 24.98 -36.22 -71.45
N PHE A 750 24.32 -36.90 -70.51
CA PHE A 750 24.44 -38.35 -70.31
C PHE A 750 24.09 -39.18 -71.56
N PHE A 751 22.91 -38.96 -72.16
CA PHE A 751 22.49 -39.69 -73.37
C PHE A 751 23.33 -39.35 -74.61
N PRO A 752 23.65 -38.07 -74.90
CA PRO A 752 24.62 -37.72 -75.94
C PRO A 752 25.97 -38.42 -75.76
N ALA A 753 26.47 -38.56 -74.53
CA ALA A 753 27.72 -39.26 -74.26
C ALA A 753 27.63 -40.76 -74.59
N MET A 754 26.50 -41.42 -74.32
CA MET A 754 26.26 -42.82 -74.70
C MET A 754 26.20 -43.01 -76.23
N VAL A 755 25.55 -42.09 -76.94
CA VAL A 755 25.52 -42.10 -78.40
C VAL A 755 26.93 -41.88 -78.98
N LEU A 756 27.67 -40.89 -78.45
CA LEU A 756 29.04 -40.63 -78.83
C LEU A 756 29.93 -41.85 -78.59
N TRP A 757 29.75 -42.54 -77.46
CA TRP A 757 30.46 -43.78 -77.15
C TRP A 757 30.19 -44.87 -78.19
N LEU A 758 28.93 -45.11 -78.57
CA LEU A 758 28.59 -46.06 -79.63
C LEU A 758 29.22 -45.69 -80.98
N VAL A 759 29.27 -44.40 -81.31
CA VAL A 759 29.95 -43.89 -82.52
C VAL A 759 31.46 -44.13 -82.46
N VAL A 760 32.08 -43.88 -81.30
CA VAL A 760 33.51 -44.15 -81.05
C VAL A 760 33.80 -45.64 -81.17
N CYS A 761 33.01 -46.52 -80.53
CA CYS A 761 33.13 -47.97 -80.67
C CYS A 761 32.99 -48.41 -82.13
N SER A 762 32.04 -47.84 -82.87
CA SER A 762 31.88 -48.10 -84.32
C SER A 762 33.13 -47.70 -85.11
N PHE A 763 33.78 -46.59 -84.75
CA PHE A 763 35.03 -46.16 -85.39
C PHE A 763 36.21 -47.07 -85.03
N VAL A 764 36.39 -47.39 -83.74
CA VAL A 764 37.47 -48.27 -83.25
C VAL A 764 37.32 -49.69 -83.82
N SER A 765 36.09 -50.20 -83.96
CA SER A 765 35.83 -51.52 -84.55
C SER A 765 36.34 -51.69 -85.98
N ARG A 766 36.61 -50.59 -86.70
CA ARG A 766 37.20 -50.65 -88.05
C ARG A 766 38.65 -51.16 -88.04
N GLY A 767 39.36 -51.02 -86.92
CA GLY A 767 40.72 -51.51 -86.74
C GLY A 767 40.80 -52.93 -86.18
N LEU A 768 39.67 -53.57 -85.86
CA LEU A 768 39.60 -54.93 -85.32
C LEU A 768 39.38 -55.98 -86.43
N SER A 769 39.53 -57.27 -86.08
CA SER A 769 39.32 -58.37 -87.03
C SER A 769 37.89 -58.39 -87.59
N ALA A 770 37.71 -59.03 -88.75
CA ALA A 770 36.43 -59.04 -89.48
C ALA A 770 35.23 -59.52 -88.64
N GLU A 771 35.46 -60.36 -87.62
CA GLU A 771 34.45 -60.88 -86.70
C GLU A 771 33.91 -59.83 -85.71
N PHE A 772 34.74 -58.84 -85.32
CA PHE A 772 34.35 -57.81 -84.34
C PHE A 772 33.98 -56.46 -84.98
N ARG A 773 33.98 -56.36 -86.31
CA ARG A 773 33.74 -55.12 -87.05
C ARG A 773 32.26 -54.71 -87.03
N TRP A 774 31.96 -53.47 -86.64
CA TRP A 774 30.59 -52.98 -86.59
C TRP A 774 30.10 -52.45 -87.95
N GLU A 775 28.84 -52.69 -88.27
CA GLU A 775 28.19 -52.18 -89.49
C GLU A 775 27.44 -50.87 -89.19
N ARG A 776 27.45 -49.92 -90.15
CA ARG A 776 26.83 -48.61 -89.96
C ARG A 776 25.31 -48.69 -89.79
N SER A 777 24.62 -49.51 -90.59
CA SER A 777 23.16 -49.69 -90.51
C SER A 777 22.74 -50.27 -89.16
N LYS A 778 23.44 -51.32 -88.71
CA LYS A 778 23.23 -51.95 -87.40
C LYS A 778 23.52 -51.01 -86.23
N THR A 779 24.61 -50.23 -86.32
CA THR A 779 24.96 -49.22 -85.31
C THR A 779 23.85 -48.16 -85.21
N CYS A 780 23.35 -47.64 -86.34
CA CYS A 780 22.23 -46.69 -86.34
C CYS A 780 20.96 -47.28 -85.72
N SER A 781 20.66 -48.56 -85.96
CA SER A 781 19.51 -49.24 -85.36
C SER A 781 19.64 -49.36 -83.84
N VAL A 782 20.83 -49.66 -83.32
CA VAL A 782 21.10 -49.76 -81.87
C VAL A 782 21.05 -48.38 -81.21
N ILE A 783 21.57 -47.33 -81.87
CA ILE A 783 21.41 -45.94 -81.43
C ILE A 783 19.93 -45.55 -81.37
N GLY A 784 19.14 -45.91 -82.39
CA GLY A 784 17.69 -45.67 -82.40
C GLY A 784 16.97 -46.37 -81.25
N ALA A 785 17.29 -47.64 -80.99
CA ALA A 785 16.75 -48.39 -79.86
C ALA A 785 17.13 -47.77 -78.50
N LEU A 786 18.38 -47.31 -78.35
CA LEU A 786 18.83 -46.62 -77.14
C LEU A 786 18.06 -45.31 -76.91
N LEU A 787 17.91 -44.48 -77.96
CA LEU A 787 17.16 -43.23 -77.88
C LEU A 787 15.66 -43.46 -77.61
N GLN A 788 15.09 -44.53 -78.15
CA GLN A 788 13.71 -44.92 -77.87
C GLN A 788 13.52 -45.31 -76.40
N VAL A 789 14.42 -46.11 -75.83
CA VAL A 789 14.39 -46.49 -74.41
C VAL A 789 14.61 -45.29 -73.48
N GLY A 790 15.47 -44.35 -73.88
CA GLY A 790 15.75 -43.12 -73.12
C GLY A 790 14.73 -42.00 -73.30
N PHE A 791 13.77 -42.12 -74.23
CA PHE A 791 12.89 -41.03 -74.64
C PHE A 791 12.11 -40.39 -73.48
N SER A 792 11.52 -41.21 -72.60
CA SER A 792 10.73 -40.75 -71.46
C SER A 792 11.59 -39.97 -70.45
N THR A 793 12.78 -40.49 -70.12
CA THR A 793 13.76 -39.80 -69.26
C THR A 793 14.21 -38.49 -69.86
N MET A 794 14.61 -38.49 -71.14
CA MET A 794 15.06 -37.28 -71.85
C MET A 794 13.96 -36.22 -71.88
N SER A 795 12.71 -36.64 -72.12
CA SER A 795 11.55 -35.73 -72.12
C SER A 795 11.33 -35.11 -70.74
N SER A 796 11.39 -35.91 -69.66
CA SER A 796 11.26 -35.41 -68.28
C SER A 796 12.37 -34.41 -67.92
N ILE A 797 13.64 -34.74 -68.19
CA ILE A 797 14.78 -33.84 -67.98
C ILE A 797 14.60 -32.53 -68.77
N SER A 798 14.09 -32.62 -70.00
CA SER A 798 13.87 -31.43 -70.84
C SER A 798 12.80 -30.49 -70.29
N MET A 799 11.83 -30.98 -69.52
CA MET A 799 10.75 -30.18 -68.93
C MET A 799 11.14 -29.56 -67.58
N ALA A 800 12.17 -30.05 -66.90
CA ALA A 800 12.54 -29.59 -65.55
C ALA A 800 12.78 -28.07 -65.43
N PRO A 801 13.43 -27.37 -66.39
CA PRO A 801 13.58 -25.91 -66.34
C PRO A 801 12.28 -25.14 -66.63
N LEU A 802 11.22 -25.77 -67.12
CA LEU A 802 9.96 -25.09 -67.46
C LEU A 802 8.93 -25.10 -66.33
N MET A 803 9.18 -25.92 -65.30
CA MET A 803 8.25 -26.13 -64.19
C MET A 803 8.59 -25.21 -63.02
N CYS A 804 7.92 -24.06 -62.94
CA CYS A 804 8.04 -23.12 -61.83
C CYS A 804 6.84 -23.21 -60.88
N PHE A 805 7.06 -23.04 -59.58
CA PHE A 805 6.01 -22.90 -58.58
C PHE A 805 6.11 -21.55 -57.87
N SER A 806 4.98 -21.07 -57.33
CA SER A 806 4.87 -19.74 -56.72
C SER A 806 5.12 -19.77 -55.21
N HIS A 807 5.78 -18.72 -54.71
CA HIS A 807 5.91 -18.41 -53.30
C HIS A 807 4.92 -17.31 -52.86
N PRO A 808 4.63 -17.17 -51.55
CA PRO A 808 3.71 -16.15 -51.04
C PRO A 808 4.13 -14.70 -51.35
N ASN A 809 5.43 -14.46 -51.56
CA ASN A 809 5.98 -13.15 -51.90
C ASN A 809 5.89 -12.81 -53.40
N GLY A 810 5.25 -13.65 -54.22
CA GLY A 810 5.12 -13.46 -55.66
C GLY A 810 6.34 -13.88 -56.49
N VAL A 811 7.42 -14.36 -55.85
CA VAL A 811 8.58 -14.93 -56.55
C VAL A 811 8.27 -16.37 -56.95
N HIS A 812 8.80 -16.81 -58.09
CA HIS A 812 8.67 -18.19 -58.57
C HIS A 812 10.02 -18.91 -58.51
N SER A 813 10.03 -20.19 -58.14
CA SER A 813 11.23 -21.05 -58.14
C SER A 813 10.99 -22.35 -58.91
N LEU A 814 12.08 -22.99 -59.36
CA LEU A 814 12.00 -24.25 -60.10
C LEU A 814 11.52 -25.40 -59.22
N LEU A 815 10.64 -26.24 -59.74
CA LEU A 815 10.05 -27.35 -59.00
C LEU A 815 11.10 -28.41 -58.62
N LYS A 816 11.97 -28.79 -59.56
CA LYS A 816 13.03 -29.79 -59.35
C LYS A 816 14.22 -29.21 -58.57
N TYR A 817 14.51 -27.92 -58.73
CA TYR A 817 15.62 -27.22 -58.06
C TYR A 817 15.13 -25.95 -57.35
N PRO A 818 14.46 -26.07 -56.20
CA PRO A 818 13.78 -24.93 -55.54
C PRO A 818 14.70 -23.82 -55.05
N SER A 819 16.02 -24.06 -55.01
CA SER A 819 17.04 -23.05 -54.74
C SER A 819 17.15 -22.00 -55.87
N ILE A 820 16.73 -22.33 -57.10
CA ILE A 820 16.81 -21.47 -58.27
C ILE A 820 15.47 -20.76 -58.52
N THR A 821 15.50 -19.42 -58.42
CA THR A 821 14.35 -18.58 -58.77
C THR A 821 14.21 -18.43 -60.28
N CYS A 822 13.00 -18.62 -60.79
CA CYS A 822 12.69 -18.51 -62.21
C CYS A 822 12.92 -17.08 -62.71
N GLY A 823 13.67 -16.97 -63.82
CA GLY A 823 14.02 -15.69 -64.46
C GLY A 823 15.40 -15.15 -64.10
N THR A 824 16.13 -15.85 -63.21
CA THR A 824 17.52 -15.52 -62.88
C THR A 824 18.53 -16.02 -63.92
N ALA A 825 19.78 -15.57 -63.81
CA ALA A 825 20.87 -16.01 -64.68
C ALA A 825 21.06 -17.55 -64.64
N ASP A 826 20.96 -18.17 -63.47
CA ASP A 826 21.10 -19.62 -63.33
C ASP A 826 19.96 -20.38 -64.02
N HIS A 827 18.73 -19.87 -63.93
CA HIS A 827 17.59 -20.38 -64.69
C HIS A 827 17.81 -20.23 -66.20
N ALA A 828 18.33 -19.09 -66.64
CA ALA A 828 18.62 -18.82 -68.04
C ALA A 828 19.69 -19.78 -68.60
N ILE A 829 20.69 -20.19 -67.80
CA ILE A 829 21.67 -21.20 -68.20
C ILE A 829 20.99 -22.55 -68.46
N MET A 830 20.09 -22.97 -67.57
CA MET A 830 19.33 -24.23 -67.74
C MET A 830 18.46 -24.19 -69.00
N LEU A 831 17.75 -23.08 -69.25
CA LEU A 831 16.97 -22.88 -70.47
C LEU A 831 17.83 -22.81 -71.74
N ALA A 832 19.01 -22.20 -71.69
CA ALA A 832 19.93 -22.11 -72.81
C ALA A 832 20.55 -23.46 -73.20
N THR A 833 20.66 -24.39 -72.24
CA THR A 833 21.05 -25.78 -72.55
C THR A 833 19.93 -26.59 -73.18
N TRP A 834 18.66 -26.19 -73.00
CA TRP A 834 17.49 -26.78 -73.67
C TRP A 834 17.36 -26.30 -75.13
N PHE A 835 17.46 -24.99 -75.36
CA PHE A 835 17.51 -24.42 -76.71
C PHE A 835 18.96 -24.36 -77.19
N GLY A 836 19.39 -25.34 -77.99
CA GLY A 836 20.64 -25.26 -78.73
C GLY A 836 20.82 -23.88 -79.40
N LYS A 837 21.62 -23.03 -78.76
CA LYS A 837 22.10 -21.72 -79.24
C LYS A 837 21.09 -20.87 -80.03
N GLN A 838 19.89 -20.62 -79.50
CA GLN A 838 19.04 -19.50 -79.95
C GLN A 838 18.24 -18.87 -78.81
N LEU A 839 18.89 -18.08 -77.97
CA LEU A 839 18.25 -17.03 -77.16
C LEU A 839 19.27 -15.90 -76.95
N LYS A 840 19.49 -15.13 -78.02
CA LYS A 840 19.86 -13.71 -77.93
C LYS A 840 18.67 -12.92 -78.45
N ARG A 841 17.69 -12.68 -77.59
CA ARG A 841 16.83 -11.49 -77.58
C ARG A 841 16.01 -11.46 -76.30
#